data_AF-A0A821Z2F1-F1
#
_entry.id   AF-A0A821Z2F1-F1
#
_cell.length_a   1.000
_cell.length_b   1.000
_cell.length_c   1.000
_cell.angle_alpha   90.00
_cell.angle_beta   90.00
_cell.angle_gamma   90.00
#
_symmetry.space_group_name_H-M   'P 1'
#
loop_
_entity.id
_entity.type
_entity.pdbx_description
1 polymer ?
#
loop_
_entity_poly.entity_id
_entity_poly.type
_entity_poly.pdbx_seq_one_letter_code
_entity_poly.pdbx_strand_id
1 'polypeptide(L)'
;LSSLIKKAEKNDVDFREMKLNYENVFTEQVNHIKKLVKEREVLHLYIQRLEVENSSLAARTNDDETIKLLTYSSQSPTSYEEACTLIIQLREQIIEQIKIRDKLRHDIEQLEHNYNADIRQREQIEQLINRDLTAAKDEIVVLQSVRSEYEHLLNLTNDRERQLEECTNELTTTKTVVHSITNRFKEKIEEISSEKEKLNEENVGLRIQIQKLKIDFENSESVQHDFVKLSQALQVQLEEIRNSENELRWQPEEDFSDCQRCHTQFSVTWRKHHCRHCGKVLCKECTNKTVYTGPNNRPSRVCDVCYTLLVKSSQPYFFTGVPQNPADISAISSLSSVASIWPVTVYPRPVTSGKNIVDLSEFVTETENAAYKNAFAPHVMGGVDKLHAQGFKGEGVFIAVVDTGVDYRHPALGRGFGLGYKIQFGYDFVGDNYNGSNSFVPDPDPLDCGGHGTHVSGIVSAIAPTFTGVAPNATLGVYRVFGCSGGSSNDVVIAAFNAAYQAGAQIITASLGSPSGWTEDPLAVVVDRIVDAGVSCTFSAGNNGNEGLFFASTAANGIDVTAIGSVDSIITPQIMYEGQFTINSSANTNFQYLPANNPFPNNISGYPLYVVDHNITNPADACTALPADTPILSEKIVLIRRGSCTFLSKIANVQKFGAQYIMIYNNENPMVKPQSPSGVFAAMVSAEQGAYWISRLQESLVINFYFSPKSITTTISSPNNITGGTMSIFSSWSPTNELIIKPEVSAPGGNILSTYPLHLGGYAILSGTSMAAPYIAGVIALYKNAK
;
A
#
# COMPACT_ATOMS: atom_id res chain seq x y z
N LEU A 1 8.47 -5.13 27.08
CA LEU A 1 9.85 -5.65 27.19
C LEU A 1 10.00 -6.86 28.12
N SER A 2 9.76 -6.77 29.44
CA SER A 2 9.99 -7.90 30.38
C SER A 2 9.24 -9.20 30.04
N SER A 3 8.00 -9.10 29.54
CA SER A 3 7.24 -10.26 29.06
C SER A 3 7.80 -10.86 27.77
N LEU A 4 8.42 -10.06 26.91
CA LEU A 4 9.05 -10.52 25.66
C LEU A 4 10.38 -11.21 25.94
N ILE A 5 11.16 -10.68 26.90
CA ILE A 5 12.42 -11.29 27.37
C ILE A 5 12.13 -12.67 27.98
N LYS A 6 11.13 -12.79 28.86
CA LYS A 6 10.73 -14.10 29.41
C LYS A 6 10.25 -15.09 28.36
N LYS A 7 9.63 -14.61 27.28
CA LYS A 7 9.15 -15.44 26.17
C LYS A 7 10.31 -15.89 25.28
N ALA A 8 11.29 -15.02 25.05
CA ALA A 8 12.53 -15.35 24.34
C ALA A 8 13.38 -16.36 25.13
N GLU A 9 13.52 -16.18 26.45
CA GLU A 9 14.21 -17.12 27.33
C GLU A 9 13.53 -18.50 27.33
N LYS A 10 12.19 -18.53 27.38
CA LYS A 10 11.43 -19.78 27.30
C LYS A 10 11.60 -20.47 25.95
N ASN A 11 11.51 -19.72 24.85
CA ASN A 11 11.71 -20.27 23.52
C ASN A 11 13.13 -20.81 23.31
N ASP A 12 14.14 -20.18 23.91
CA ASP A 12 15.54 -20.65 23.83
C ASP A 12 15.74 -21.95 24.63
N VAL A 13 15.02 -22.12 25.75
CA VAL A 13 14.98 -23.38 26.51
C VAL A 13 14.27 -24.48 25.72
N ASP A 14 13.09 -24.19 25.17
CA ASP A 14 12.31 -25.14 24.38
C ASP A 14 13.09 -25.60 23.13
N PHE A 15 13.82 -24.68 22.48
CA PHE A 15 14.68 -25.01 21.33
C PHE A 15 15.86 -25.91 21.70
N ARG A 16 16.48 -25.71 22.86
CA ARG A 16 17.55 -26.59 23.36
C ARG A 16 17.03 -27.98 23.68
N GLU A 17 15.84 -28.08 24.28
CA GLU A 17 15.21 -29.35 24.61
C GLU A 17 14.82 -30.14 23.35
N MET A 18 14.27 -29.44 22.35
CA MET A 18 13.96 -30.02 21.03
C MET A 18 15.22 -30.51 20.31
N LYS A 19 16.31 -29.74 20.36
CA LYS A 19 17.60 -30.15 19.78
C LYS A 19 18.16 -31.40 20.47
N LEU A 20 18.07 -31.45 21.80
CA LEU A 20 18.52 -32.62 22.57
C LEU A 20 17.69 -33.87 22.25
N ASN A 21 16.37 -33.72 22.11
CA ASN A 21 15.48 -34.81 21.70
C ASN A 21 15.81 -35.30 20.29
N TYR A 22 16.06 -34.39 19.35
CA TYR A 22 16.46 -34.75 18.00
C TYR A 22 17.79 -35.52 17.98
N GLU A 23 18.80 -35.05 18.72
CA GLU A 23 20.10 -35.73 18.83
C GLU A 23 19.97 -37.12 19.47
N ASN A 24 19.11 -37.28 20.48
CA ASN A 24 18.82 -38.58 21.09
C ASN A 24 18.14 -39.55 20.11
N VAL A 25 17.08 -39.11 19.44
CA VAL A 25 16.35 -39.93 18.44
C VAL A 25 17.28 -40.29 17.28
N PHE A 26 18.08 -39.36 16.79
CA PHE A 26 19.06 -39.60 15.74
C PHE A 26 20.10 -40.65 16.16
N THR A 27 20.63 -40.54 17.39
CA THR A 27 21.60 -41.49 17.93
C THR A 27 20.98 -42.88 18.10
N GLU A 28 19.72 -42.95 18.56
CA GLU A 28 18.99 -44.20 18.71
C GLU A 28 18.75 -44.89 17.36
N GLN A 29 18.34 -44.15 16.32
CA GLN A 29 18.17 -44.66 14.96
C GLN A 29 19.49 -45.11 14.34
N VAL A 30 20.58 -44.36 14.51
CA VAL A 30 21.91 -44.76 14.05
C VAL A 30 22.39 -46.03 14.73
N ASN A 31 22.13 -46.19 16.03
CA ASN A 31 22.46 -47.41 16.76
C ASN A 31 21.59 -48.61 16.32
N HIS A 32 20.32 -48.37 16.00
CA HIS A 32 19.43 -49.39 15.44
C HIS A 32 19.91 -49.86 14.07
N ILE A 33 20.30 -48.93 13.18
CA ILE A 33 20.88 -49.25 11.87
C ILE A 33 22.20 -50.03 12.02
N LYS A 34 23.08 -49.62 12.93
CA LYS A 34 24.33 -50.37 13.21
C LYS A 34 24.06 -51.79 13.70
N LYS A 35 23.02 -51.99 14.51
CA LYS A 35 22.60 -53.32 14.97
C LYS A 35 22.10 -54.18 13.80
N LEU A 36 21.25 -53.62 12.93
CA LEU A 36 20.74 -54.30 11.74
C LEU A 36 21.85 -54.65 10.73
N VAL A 37 22.84 -53.78 10.54
CA VAL A 37 24.01 -54.07 9.69
C VAL A 37 24.80 -55.25 10.26
N LYS A 38 25.00 -55.29 11.58
CA LYS A 38 25.72 -56.37 12.26
C LYS A 38 24.94 -57.70 12.18
N GLU A 39 23.62 -57.66 12.35
CA GLU A 39 22.74 -58.82 12.17
C GLU A 39 22.76 -59.33 10.73
N ARG A 40 22.77 -58.42 9.75
CA ARG A 40 22.95 -58.75 8.34
C ARG A 40 24.30 -59.42 8.07
N GLU A 41 25.40 -58.91 8.63
CA GLU A 41 26.73 -59.52 8.48
C GLU A 41 26.77 -60.94 9.08
N VAL A 42 26.15 -61.15 10.24
CA VAL A 42 26.03 -62.47 10.87
C VAL A 42 25.19 -63.42 10.00
N LEU A 43 24.06 -62.96 9.46
CA LEU A 43 23.25 -63.73 8.53
C LEU A 43 24.02 -64.06 7.24
N HIS A 44 24.83 -63.12 6.74
CA HIS A 44 25.62 -63.33 5.52
C HIS A 44 26.71 -64.39 5.74
N LEU A 45 27.35 -64.39 6.92
CA LEU A 45 28.30 -65.41 7.33
C LEU A 45 27.60 -66.77 7.55
N TYR A 46 26.37 -66.77 8.06
CA TYR A 46 25.58 -67.98 8.21
C TYR A 46 25.17 -68.57 6.85
N ILE A 47 24.78 -67.73 5.89
CA ILE A 47 24.50 -68.14 4.51
C ILE A 47 25.78 -68.69 3.86
N GLN A 48 26.93 -68.02 3.98
CA GLN A 48 28.19 -68.55 3.46
C GLN A 48 28.57 -69.89 4.08
N ARG A 49 28.36 -70.05 5.40
CA ARG A 49 28.58 -71.34 6.07
C ARG A 49 27.63 -72.41 5.54
N LEU A 50 26.35 -72.08 5.36
CA LEU A 50 25.36 -72.99 4.77
C LEU A 50 25.72 -73.32 3.33
N GLU A 51 26.20 -72.37 2.52
CA GLU A 51 26.67 -72.62 1.15
C GLU A 51 27.87 -73.56 1.13
N VAL A 52 28.82 -73.39 2.05
CA VAL A 52 29.98 -74.30 2.19
C VAL A 52 29.55 -75.67 2.72
N GLU A 53 28.66 -75.73 3.71
CA GLU A 53 28.11 -76.99 4.23
C GLU A 53 27.31 -77.71 3.14
N ASN A 54 26.50 -76.99 2.36
CA ASN A 54 25.71 -77.53 1.26
C ASN A 54 26.60 -77.97 0.09
N SER A 55 27.69 -77.24 -0.19
CA SER A 55 28.73 -77.67 -1.14
C SER A 55 29.48 -78.91 -0.64
N SER A 56 29.74 -79.01 0.67
CA SER A 56 30.37 -80.18 1.29
C SER A 56 29.42 -81.38 1.34
N LEU A 57 28.12 -81.15 1.52
CA LEU A 57 27.07 -82.16 1.48
C LEU A 57 26.86 -82.62 0.04
N ALA A 58 26.85 -81.72 -0.94
CA ALA A 58 26.81 -82.03 -2.38
C ALA A 58 28.03 -82.83 -2.84
N ALA A 59 29.23 -82.49 -2.34
CA ALA A 59 30.45 -83.26 -2.56
C ALA A 59 30.41 -84.62 -1.86
N ARG A 60 29.90 -84.69 -0.62
CA ARG A 60 29.71 -85.96 0.12
C ARG A 60 28.60 -86.83 -0.46
N THR A 61 27.55 -86.29 -1.07
CA THR A 61 26.56 -87.10 -1.81
C THR A 61 27.15 -87.58 -3.12
N ASN A 62 27.92 -86.75 -3.83
CA ASN A 62 28.63 -87.21 -5.03
C ASN A 62 29.71 -88.26 -4.73
N ASP A 63 30.37 -88.23 -3.57
CA ASP A 63 31.37 -89.23 -3.20
C ASP A 63 30.75 -90.46 -2.51
N ASP A 64 29.82 -90.29 -1.56
CA ASP A 64 29.25 -91.39 -0.76
C ASP A 64 28.14 -92.16 -1.51
N GLU A 65 27.43 -91.51 -2.45
CA GLU A 65 26.45 -92.18 -3.34
C GLU A 65 27.14 -92.86 -4.52
N THR A 66 28.23 -92.27 -5.07
CA THR A 66 29.09 -92.94 -6.07
C THR A 66 29.88 -94.09 -5.43
N ILE A 67 30.35 -93.97 -4.18
CA ILE A 67 31.01 -95.08 -3.44
C ILE A 67 29.99 -96.16 -3.03
N LYS A 68 28.75 -95.82 -2.61
CA LYS A 68 27.71 -96.84 -2.34
C LYS A 68 27.22 -97.54 -3.62
N LEU A 69 27.09 -96.82 -4.74
CA LEU A 69 26.76 -97.41 -6.06
C LEU A 69 27.91 -98.30 -6.59
N LEU A 70 29.17 -97.93 -6.35
CA LEU A 70 30.32 -98.76 -6.71
C LEU A 70 30.44 -100.01 -5.81
N THR A 71 30.07 -99.91 -4.53
CA THR A 71 30.12 -101.06 -3.61
C THR A 71 29.01 -102.09 -3.88
N TYR A 72 27.81 -101.66 -4.30
CA TYR A 72 26.73 -102.59 -4.68
C TYR A 72 26.99 -103.32 -6.02
N SER A 73 27.90 -102.84 -6.86
CA SER A 73 28.23 -103.49 -8.15
C SER A 73 29.10 -104.75 -8.04
N SER A 74 29.43 -105.20 -6.81
CA SER A 74 30.30 -106.36 -6.56
C SER A 74 29.57 -107.65 -6.17
N GLN A 75 28.24 -107.68 -6.18
CA GLN A 75 27.47 -108.93 -6.11
C GLN A 75 26.50 -109.01 -7.29
N SER A 76 26.92 -109.71 -8.34
CA SER A 76 26.02 -110.14 -9.41
C SER A 76 25.01 -111.14 -8.82
N PRO A 77 23.69 -110.92 -8.92
CA PRO A 77 22.69 -111.85 -8.37
C PRO A 77 22.85 -113.21 -9.05
N THR A 78 23.01 -114.27 -8.26
CA THR A 78 23.29 -115.61 -8.81
C THR A 78 22.01 -116.38 -9.16
N SER A 79 20.83 -115.80 -8.89
CA SER A 79 19.52 -116.34 -9.29
C SER A 79 18.53 -115.26 -9.77
N TYR A 80 17.55 -115.68 -10.57
CA TYR A 80 16.49 -114.82 -11.13
C TYR A 80 15.61 -114.17 -10.02
N GLU A 81 15.39 -114.86 -8.90
CA GLU A 81 14.60 -114.33 -7.77
C GLU A 81 15.32 -113.20 -7.03
N GLU A 82 16.65 -113.29 -6.87
CA GLU A 82 17.44 -112.21 -6.24
C GLU A 82 17.46 -110.94 -7.09
N ALA A 83 17.54 -111.08 -8.42
CA ALA A 83 17.49 -109.95 -9.35
C ALA A 83 16.12 -109.25 -9.34
N CYS A 84 15.02 -110.00 -9.31
CA CYS A 84 13.68 -109.43 -9.21
C CYS A 84 13.45 -108.68 -7.90
N THR A 85 13.97 -109.21 -6.78
CA THR A 85 13.83 -108.58 -5.46
C THR A 85 14.62 -107.27 -5.37
N LEU A 86 15.84 -107.24 -5.94
CA LEU A 86 16.67 -106.05 -6.01
C LEU A 86 16.05 -104.95 -6.88
N ILE A 87 15.43 -105.30 -8.01
CA ILE A 87 14.72 -104.33 -8.88
C ILE A 87 13.53 -103.70 -8.16
N ILE A 88 12.80 -104.46 -7.34
CA ILE A 88 11.67 -103.93 -6.55
C ILE A 88 12.17 -102.97 -5.48
N GLN A 89 13.23 -103.32 -4.74
CA GLN A 89 13.83 -102.45 -3.73
C GLN A 89 14.38 -101.16 -4.32
N LEU A 90 15.06 -101.24 -5.48
CA LEU A 90 15.54 -100.06 -6.20
C LEU A 90 14.39 -99.18 -6.70
N ARG A 91 13.28 -99.77 -7.17
CA ARG A 91 12.08 -99.01 -7.55
C ARG A 91 11.45 -98.28 -6.37
N GLU A 92 11.34 -98.92 -5.21
CA GLU A 92 10.80 -98.28 -4.00
C GLU A 92 11.69 -97.11 -3.56
N GLN A 93 13.01 -97.28 -3.56
CA GLN A 93 13.94 -96.19 -3.25
C GLN A 93 13.83 -95.02 -4.24
N ILE A 94 13.69 -95.29 -5.54
CA ILE A 94 13.51 -94.24 -6.56
C ILE A 94 12.19 -93.48 -6.34
N ILE A 95 11.10 -94.18 -6.02
CA ILE A 95 9.80 -93.55 -5.75
C ILE A 95 9.87 -92.64 -4.52
N GLU A 96 10.58 -93.07 -3.48
CA GLU A 96 10.76 -92.29 -2.26
C GLU A 96 11.61 -91.03 -2.51
N GLN A 97 12.68 -91.14 -3.31
CA GLN A 97 13.48 -89.99 -3.74
C GLN A 97 12.70 -89.00 -4.61
N ILE A 98 11.82 -89.49 -5.50
CA ILE A 98 10.95 -88.63 -6.31
C ILE A 98 9.99 -87.82 -5.43
N LYS A 99 9.40 -88.44 -4.40
CA LYS A 99 8.51 -87.72 -3.45
C LYS A 99 9.24 -86.62 -2.69
N ILE A 100 10.47 -86.88 -2.25
CA ILE A 100 11.29 -85.89 -1.54
C ILE A 100 11.64 -84.73 -2.47
N ARG A 101 12.05 -85.03 -3.70
CA ARG A 101 12.36 -84.02 -4.72
C ARG A 101 11.16 -83.14 -5.06
N ASP A 102 9.98 -83.74 -5.24
CA ASP A 102 8.77 -82.99 -5.60
C ASP A 102 8.31 -82.09 -4.44
N LYS A 103 8.51 -82.52 -3.19
CA LYS A 103 8.28 -81.68 -2.00
C LYS A 103 9.27 -80.51 -1.92
N LEU A 104 10.57 -80.77 -2.09
CA LEU A 104 11.60 -79.72 -2.12
C LEU A 104 11.33 -78.70 -3.24
N ARG A 105 10.88 -79.16 -4.42
CA ARG A 105 10.53 -78.28 -5.54
C ARG A 105 9.40 -77.33 -5.18
N HIS A 106 8.36 -77.83 -4.50
CA HIS A 106 7.26 -77.00 -4.04
C HIS A 106 7.69 -75.98 -2.99
N ASP A 107 8.51 -76.39 -2.02
CA ASP A 107 9.01 -75.50 -0.97
C ASP A 107 9.91 -74.39 -1.56
N ILE A 108 10.72 -74.69 -2.59
CA ILE A 108 11.52 -73.69 -3.32
C ILE A 108 10.63 -72.69 -4.07
N GLU A 109 9.62 -73.16 -4.81
CA GLU A 109 8.68 -72.29 -5.52
C GLU A 109 7.95 -71.34 -4.54
N GLN A 110 7.60 -71.83 -3.34
CA GLN A 110 6.96 -71.02 -2.32
C GLN A 110 7.91 -69.98 -1.69
N LEU A 111 9.17 -70.35 -1.45
CA LEU A 111 10.19 -69.43 -0.95
C LEU A 111 10.55 -68.33 -1.97
N GLU A 112 10.63 -68.66 -3.26
CA GLU A 112 10.86 -67.69 -4.33
C GLU A 112 9.71 -66.68 -4.43
N HIS A 113 8.46 -67.14 -4.28
CA HIS A 113 7.32 -66.24 -4.26
C HIS A 113 7.38 -65.25 -3.09
N ASN A 114 7.72 -65.73 -1.89
CA ASN A 114 7.84 -64.89 -0.70
C ASN A 114 9.00 -63.89 -0.82
N TYR A 115 10.16 -64.35 -1.32
CA TYR A 115 11.32 -63.49 -1.54
C TYR A 115 11.04 -62.35 -2.53
N ASN A 116 10.34 -62.65 -3.64
CA ASN A 116 9.95 -61.64 -4.62
C ASN A 116 8.86 -60.68 -4.10
N ALA A 117 8.05 -61.09 -3.13
CA ALA A 117 7.11 -60.19 -2.44
C ALA A 117 7.86 -59.20 -1.53
N ASP A 118 8.82 -59.69 -0.75
CA ASP A 118 9.66 -58.87 0.14
C ASP A 118 10.50 -57.84 -0.63
N ILE A 119 11.06 -58.21 -1.79
CA ILE A 119 11.79 -57.27 -2.65
C ILE A 119 10.89 -56.11 -3.09
N ARG A 120 9.69 -56.41 -3.58
CA ARG A 120 8.73 -55.38 -4.03
C ARG A 120 8.32 -54.46 -2.88
N GLN A 121 8.14 -55.01 -1.69
CA GLN A 121 7.82 -54.20 -0.50
C GLN A 121 8.98 -53.29 -0.10
N ARG A 122 10.23 -53.77 -0.18
CA ARG A 122 11.43 -52.94 0.03
C ARG A 122 11.53 -51.79 -0.96
N GLU A 123 11.35 -52.04 -2.25
CA GLU A 123 11.41 -51.01 -3.29
C GLU A 123 10.36 -49.92 -3.07
N GLN A 124 9.13 -50.29 -2.66
CA GLN A 124 8.08 -49.33 -2.34
C GLN A 124 8.44 -48.46 -1.12
N ILE A 125 8.99 -49.06 -0.07
CA ILE A 125 9.41 -48.32 1.14
C ILE A 125 10.56 -47.37 0.80
N GLU A 126 11.53 -47.79 -0.02
CA GLU A 126 12.67 -46.96 -0.42
C GLU A 126 12.23 -45.76 -1.27
N GLN A 127 11.25 -45.93 -2.15
CA GLN A 127 10.64 -44.83 -2.90
C GLN A 127 9.93 -43.82 -1.99
N LEU A 128 9.18 -44.31 -0.99
CA LEU A 128 8.51 -43.45 0.01
C LEU A 128 9.52 -42.64 0.82
N ILE A 129 10.56 -43.29 1.35
CA ILE A 129 11.60 -42.63 2.13
C ILE A 129 12.33 -41.57 1.30
N ASN A 130 12.67 -41.87 0.04
CA ASN A 130 13.34 -40.89 -0.82
C ASN A 130 12.44 -39.69 -1.13
N ARG A 131 11.12 -39.90 -1.30
CA ARG A 131 10.17 -38.80 -1.51
C ARG A 131 10.09 -37.89 -0.29
N ASP A 132 9.98 -38.48 0.90
CA ASP A 132 9.89 -37.73 2.16
C ASP A 132 11.21 -37.00 2.48
N LEU A 133 12.36 -37.62 2.18
CA LEU A 133 13.68 -37.00 2.32
C LEU A 133 13.83 -35.78 1.40
N THR A 134 13.28 -35.83 0.19
CA THR A 134 13.34 -34.72 -0.77
C THR A 134 12.45 -33.57 -0.30
N ALA A 135 11.23 -33.87 0.14
CA ALA A 135 10.32 -32.87 0.72
C ALA A 135 10.93 -32.18 1.96
N ALA A 136 11.54 -32.95 2.86
CA ALA A 136 12.21 -32.39 4.05
C ALA A 136 13.41 -31.48 3.70
N LYS A 137 14.15 -31.81 2.62
CA LYS A 137 15.25 -30.96 2.14
C LYS A 137 14.74 -29.63 1.58
N ASP A 138 13.65 -29.65 0.82
CA ASP A 138 13.04 -28.44 0.28
C ASP A 138 12.51 -27.54 1.41
N GLU A 139 11.92 -28.14 2.44
CA GLU A 139 11.44 -27.43 3.63
C GLU A 139 12.59 -26.76 4.41
N ILE A 140 13.75 -27.43 4.54
CA ILE A 140 14.95 -26.83 5.15
C ILE A 140 15.44 -25.60 4.37
N VAL A 141 15.41 -25.63 3.04
CA VAL A 141 15.83 -24.48 2.21
C VAL A 141 14.91 -23.28 2.43
N VAL A 142 13.60 -23.51 2.51
CA VAL A 142 12.61 -22.47 2.81
C VAL A 142 12.85 -21.90 4.22
N LEU A 143 13.08 -22.75 5.22
CA LEU A 143 13.37 -22.31 6.58
C LEU A 143 14.67 -21.50 6.69
N GLN A 144 15.70 -21.84 5.91
CA GLN A 144 16.94 -21.05 5.83
C GLN A 144 16.71 -19.66 5.22
N SER A 145 15.88 -19.56 4.18
CA SER A 145 15.47 -18.27 3.61
C SER A 145 14.74 -17.41 4.64
N VAL A 146 13.75 -17.98 5.33
CA VAL A 146 12.96 -17.27 6.35
C VAL A 146 13.86 -16.82 7.51
N ARG A 147 14.83 -17.63 7.92
CA ARG A 147 15.79 -17.25 8.96
C ARG A 147 16.64 -16.05 8.54
N SER A 148 17.16 -16.04 7.30
CA SER A 148 17.95 -14.91 6.79
C SER A 148 17.13 -13.61 6.78
N GLU A 149 15.84 -13.70 6.42
CA GLU A 149 14.94 -12.56 6.41
C GLU A 149 14.63 -12.07 7.84
N TYR A 150 14.45 -12.98 8.79
CA TYR A 150 14.28 -12.65 10.20
C TYR A 150 15.52 -11.95 10.79
N GLU A 151 16.73 -12.44 10.50
CA GLU A 151 17.97 -11.81 10.94
C GLU A 151 18.11 -10.39 10.37
N HIS A 152 17.70 -10.17 9.11
CA HIS A 152 17.65 -8.83 8.53
C HIS A 152 16.65 -7.92 9.25
N LEU A 153 15.43 -8.39 9.48
CA LEU A 153 14.38 -7.61 10.16
C LEU A 153 14.75 -7.27 11.61
N LEU A 154 15.44 -8.17 12.30
CA LEU A 154 15.94 -7.93 13.65
C LEU A 154 16.96 -6.78 13.67
N ASN A 155 17.91 -6.78 12.73
CA ASN A 155 18.89 -5.70 12.61
C ASN A 155 18.21 -4.35 12.30
N LEU A 156 17.21 -4.35 11.40
CA LEU A 156 16.45 -3.14 11.06
C LEU A 156 15.65 -2.60 12.25
N THR A 157 15.14 -3.51 13.09
CA THR A 157 14.38 -3.14 14.30
C THR A 157 15.30 -2.50 15.34
N ASN A 158 16.47 -3.07 15.57
CA ASN A 158 17.47 -2.51 16.49
C ASN A 158 17.94 -1.11 16.04
N ASP A 159 18.14 -0.92 14.74
CA ASP A 159 18.57 0.37 14.19
C ASP A 159 17.46 1.43 14.33
N ARG A 160 16.19 1.04 14.13
CA ARG A 160 15.03 1.90 14.40
C ARG A 160 14.86 2.26 15.87
N GLU A 161 15.07 1.31 16.79
CA GLU A 161 15.01 1.59 18.23
C GLU A 161 16.08 2.63 18.63
N ARG A 162 17.28 2.53 18.05
CA ARG A 162 18.35 3.51 18.26
C ARG A 162 17.97 4.90 17.72
N GLN A 163 17.43 4.97 16.51
CA GLN A 163 16.96 6.24 15.94
C GLN A 163 15.81 6.86 16.75
N LEU A 164 14.91 6.02 17.30
CA LEU A 164 13.82 6.48 18.15
C LEU A 164 14.35 7.08 19.46
N GLU A 165 15.38 6.48 20.05
CA GLU A 165 16.02 6.98 21.27
C GLU A 165 16.73 8.31 21.01
N GLU A 166 17.47 8.44 19.90
CA GLU A 166 18.08 9.70 19.46
C GLU A 166 17.03 10.80 19.24
N CYS A 167 15.95 10.51 18.52
CA CYS A 167 14.87 11.45 18.28
C CYS A 167 14.14 11.85 19.58
N THR A 168 13.97 10.93 20.53
CA THR A 168 13.35 11.22 21.84
C THR A 168 14.22 12.16 22.68
N ASN A 169 15.55 12.01 22.61
CA ASN A 169 16.50 12.90 23.27
C ASN A 169 16.54 14.29 22.62
N GLU A 170 16.45 14.37 21.30
CA GLU A 170 16.32 15.66 20.59
C GLU A 170 15.00 16.36 20.91
N LEU A 171 13.90 15.61 20.97
CA LEU A 171 12.58 16.13 21.31
C LEU A 171 12.54 16.69 22.74
N THR A 172 13.14 15.99 23.70
CA THR A 172 13.21 16.47 25.10
C THR A 172 14.07 17.73 25.20
N THR A 173 15.18 17.81 24.46
CA THR A 173 16.04 19.00 24.38
C THR A 173 15.30 20.18 23.72
N THR A 174 14.58 19.93 22.64
CA THR A 174 13.78 20.97 21.96
C THR A 174 12.66 21.46 22.86
N LYS A 175 12.01 20.56 23.60
CA LYS A 175 10.93 20.91 24.54
C LYS A 175 11.42 21.81 25.68
N THR A 176 12.62 21.59 26.22
CA THR A 176 13.20 22.47 27.24
C THR A 176 13.59 23.84 26.68
N VAL A 177 14.11 23.90 25.45
CA VAL A 177 14.39 25.17 24.74
C VAL A 177 13.10 25.94 24.45
N VAL A 178 12.06 25.30 23.93
CA VAL A 178 10.76 25.95 23.69
C VAL A 178 10.16 26.46 25.00
N HIS A 179 10.26 25.69 26.08
CA HIS A 179 9.77 26.12 27.38
C HIS A 179 10.52 27.36 27.90
N SER A 180 11.85 27.43 27.77
CA SER A 180 12.64 28.60 28.18
C SER A 180 12.32 29.83 27.33
N ILE A 181 12.18 29.67 26.01
CA ILE A 181 11.77 30.73 25.09
C ILE A 181 10.37 31.25 25.45
N THR A 182 9.43 30.35 25.73
CA THR A 182 8.05 30.70 26.12
C THR A 182 8.03 31.53 27.39
N ASN A 183 8.81 31.15 28.41
CA ASN A 183 8.88 31.92 29.66
C ASN A 183 9.49 33.31 29.42
N ARG A 184 10.54 33.40 28.60
CA ARG A 184 11.15 34.69 28.25
C ARG A 184 10.22 35.60 27.45
N PHE A 185 9.35 35.04 26.61
CA PHE A 185 8.31 35.82 25.92
C PHE A 185 7.20 36.28 26.87
N LYS A 186 6.81 35.46 27.85
CA LYS A 186 5.84 35.87 28.88
C LYS A 186 6.34 37.06 29.69
N GLU A 187 7.60 37.03 30.13
CA GLU A 187 8.23 38.15 30.85
C GLU A 187 8.21 39.44 29.99
N LYS A 188 8.57 39.34 28.70
CA LYS A 188 8.50 40.49 27.78
C LYS A 188 7.08 41.00 27.56
N ILE A 189 6.09 40.12 27.52
CA ILE A 189 4.68 40.54 27.38
C ILE A 189 4.23 41.31 28.62
N GLU A 190 4.60 40.86 29.82
CA GLU A 190 4.31 41.58 31.06
C GLU A 190 5.00 42.94 31.10
N GLU A 191 6.27 43.02 30.68
CA GLU A 191 7.02 44.27 30.58
C GLU A 191 6.37 45.27 29.61
N ILE A 192 6.07 44.82 28.37
CA ILE A 192 5.40 45.63 27.36
C ILE A 192 4.00 46.06 27.81
N SER A 193 3.28 45.19 28.53
CA SER A 193 1.95 45.53 29.05
C SER A 193 2.03 46.66 30.08
N SER A 194 3.03 46.62 30.98
CA SER A 194 3.25 47.68 31.96
C SER A 194 3.65 49.00 31.29
N GLU A 195 4.51 48.95 30.27
CA GLU A 195 4.91 50.14 29.53
C GLU A 195 3.76 50.74 28.71
N LYS A 196 2.91 49.89 28.12
CA LYS A 196 1.69 50.30 27.43
C LYS A 196 0.74 51.05 28.37
N GLU A 197 0.56 50.58 29.59
CA GLU A 197 -0.29 51.27 30.58
C GLU A 197 0.23 52.67 30.89
N LYS A 198 1.54 52.82 31.13
CA LYS A 198 2.18 54.13 31.37
C LYS A 198 2.03 55.08 30.19
N LEU A 199 2.31 54.61 28.97
CA LEU A 199 2.16 55.41 27.76
C LEU A 199 0.70 55.80 27.51
N ASN A 200 -0.26 54.97 27.92
CA ASN A 200 -1.68 55.30 27.79
C ASN A 200 -2.09 56.41 28.77
N GLU A 201 -1.60 56.35 30.01
CA GLU A 201 -1.79 57.44 30.98
C GLU A 201 -1.18 58.76 30.50
N GLU A 202 0.04 58.71 29.95
CA GLU A 202 0.70 59.89 29.38
C GLU A 202 -0.05 60.44 28.16
N ASN A 203 -0.53 59.57 27.27
CA ASN A 203 -1.36 59.98 26.13
C ASN A 203 -2.66 60.66 26.56
N VAL A 204 -3.31 60.17 27.62
CA VAL A 204 -4.49 60.81 28.18
C VAL A 204 -4.13 62.21 28.71
N GLY A 205 -3.01 62.35 29.42
CA GLY A 205 -2.50 63.64 29.89
C GLY A 205 -2.20 64.63 28.76
N LEU A 206 -1.49 64.17 27.72
CA LEU A 206 -1.17 64.97 26.54
C LEU A 206 -2.44 65.39 25.78
N ARG A 207 -3.45 64.51 25.65
CA ARG A 207 -4.74 64.87 25.04
C ARG A 207 -5.45 65.98 25.80
N ILE A 208 -5.42 65.95 27.13
CA ILE A 208 -5.98 67.03 27.97
C ILE A 208 -5.22 68.33 27.73
N GLN A 209 -3.88 68.29 27.63
CA GLN A 209 -3.08 69.47 27.31
C GLN A 209 -3.35 70.02 25.90
N ILE A 210 -3.44 69.14 24.89
CA ILE A 210 -3.80 69.53 23.52
C ILE A 210 -5.17 70.18 23.50
N GLN A 211 -6.14 69.64 24.24
CA GLN A 211 -7.49 70.22 24.32
C GLN A 211 -7.46 71.62 24.96
N LYS A 212 -6.65 71.80 26.00
CA LYS A 212 -6.45 73.11 26.64
C LYS A 212 -5.78 74.10 25.68
N LEU A 213 -4.68 73.70 25.03
CA LEU A 213 -3.97 74.51 24.05
C LEU A 213 -4.84 74.83 22.83
N LYS A 214 -5.72 73.91 22.43
CA LYS A 214 -6.67 74.14 21.34
C LYS A 214 -7.68 75.22 21.71
N ILE A 215 -8.20 75.22 22.94
CA ILE A 215 -9.08 76.29 23.44
C ILE A 215 -8.31 77.62 23.48
N ASP A 216 -7.08 77.64 23.99
CA ASP A 216 -6.25 78.85 24.02
C ASP A 216 -5.90 79.35 22.60
N PHE A 217 -5.70 78.42 21.68
CA PHE A 217 -5.48 78.70 20.27
C PHE A 217 -6.74 79.24 19.60
N GLU A 218 -7.92 78.64 19.80
CA GLU A 218 -9.20 79.15 19.29
C GLU A 218 -9.49 80.57 19.80
N ASN A 219 -9.16 80.83 21.07
CA ASN A 219 -9.23 82.18 21.65
C ASN A 219 -8.25 83.14 20.96
N SER A 220 -7.01 82.71 20.70
CA SER A 220 -5.99 83.51 20.03
C SER A 220 -6.29 83.70 18.53
N GLU A 221 -6.85 82.70 17.87
CA GLU A 221 -7.30 82.70 16.48
C GLU A 221 -8.48 83.64 16.32
N SER A 222 -9.42 83.67 17.26
CA SER A 222 -10.49 84.67 17.27
C SER A 222 -9.90 86.09 17.29
N VAL A 223 -8.91 86.35 18.16
CA VAL A 223 -8.20 87.63 18.24
C VAL A 223 -7.42 87.93 16.95
N GLN A 224 -6.76 86.93 16.36
CA GLN A 224 -6.05 87.09 15.10
C GLN A 224 -6.99 87.25 13.91
N HIS A 225 -8.15 86.59 13.87
CA HIS A 225 -9.15 86.72 12.83
C HIS A 225 -9.76 88.12 12.84
N ASP A 226 -9.91 88.74 14.02
CA ASP A 226 -10.24 90.16 14.11
C ASP A 226 -9.11 91.04 13.55
N PHE A 227 -7.83 90.66 13.77
CA PHE A 227 -6.66 91.33 13.19
C PHE A 227 -6.52 91.09 11.67
N VAL A 228 -6.91 89.92 11.19
CA VAL A 228 -6.84 89.47 9.79
C VAL A 228 -8.00 90.01 9.00
N LYS A 229 -9.20 90.19 9.58
CA LYS A 229 -10.24 91.03 8.96
C LYS A 229 -9.72 92.45 8.73
N LEU A 230 -8.87 92.95 9.63
CA LEU A 230 -8.17 94.22 9.47
C LEU A 230 -7.09 94.17 8.35
N SER A 231 -6.41 93.03 8.16
CA SER A 231 -5.30 92.88 7.18
C SER A 231 -5.71 92.34 5.80
N GLN A 232 -6.79 91.57 5.67
CA GLN A 232 -7.38 91.08 4.41
C GLN A 232 -8.03 92.21 3.63
N ALA A 233 -8.48 93.26 4.33
CA ALA A 233 -8.77 94.55 3.69
C ALA A 233 -7.54 95.12 2.94
N LEU A 234 -6.31 94.71 3.31
CA LEU A 234 -5.04 95.11 2.70
C LEU A 234 -4.47 94.09 1.68
N GLN A 235 -4.71 92.78 1.87
CA GLN A 235 -4.09 91.71 1.06
C GLN A 235 -4.88 91.27 -0.17
N VAL A 236 -6.16 91.61 -0.30
CA VAL A 236 -6.90 91.47 -1.58
C VAL A 236 -6.19 92.22 -2.73
N GLN A 237 -5.30 93.17 -2.42
CA GLN A 237 -4.46 93.88 -3.39
C GLN A 237 -3.18 93.12 -3.84
N LEU A 238 -2.80 92.01 -3.19
CA LEU A 238 -1.52 91.31 -3.45
C LEU A 238 -1.70 89.91 -4.09
N GLU A 239 -2.92 89.36 -4.05
CA GLU A 239 -3.25 88.02 -4.57
C GLU A 239 -3.46 87.97 -6.10
N GLU A 240 -3.09 89.02 -6.85
CA GLU A 240 -3.07 89.01 -8.32
C GLU A 240 -1.76 88.47 -8.93
N ILE A 241 -0.72 88.18 -8.12
CA ILE A 241 0.64 87.95 -8.67
C ILE A 241 1.13 86.49 -8.63
N ARG A 242 0.51 85.54 -7.92
CA ARG A 242 1.19 84.24 -7.63
C ARG A 242 0.44 82.97 -8.02
N ASN A 243 -0.14 82.97 -9.21
CA ASN A 243 -0.40 81.73 -9.96
C ASN A 243 0.78 81.40 -10.88
N SER A 244 1.55 80.35 -10.58
CA SER A 244 2.48 79.54 -11.44
C SER A 244 3.47 78.81 -10.52
N GLU A 245 3.80 77.52 -10.57
CA GLU A 245 3.82 76.50 -11.64
C GLU A 245 4.10 75.09 -11.05
N ASN A 246 3.97 74.05 -11.91
CA ASN A 246 3.84 72.59 -11.68
C ASN A 246 5.14 71.72 -11.61
N GLU A 247 4.96 70.44 -11.24
CA GLU A 247 5.88 69.26 -11.22
C GLU A 247 6.34 68.68 -12.61
N LEU A 248 7.42 67.86 -12.65
CA LEU A 248 7.73 66.87 -13.74
C LEU A 248 8.62 65.65 -13.33
N ARG A 249 8.42 64.49 -13.99
CA ARG A 249 8.83 63.09 -13.63
C ARG A 249 9.92 62.45 -14.55
N TRP A 250 10.91 63.22 -15.01
CA TRP A 250 12.08 62.74 -15.77
C TRP A 250 13.34 62.92 -14.92
N GLN A 251 14.16 61.88 -14.77
CA GLN A 251 15.34 61.97 -13.92
C GLN A 251 16.46 62.74 -14.65
N PRO A 252 16.93 63.88 -14.08
CA PRO A 252 18.02 64.66 -14.66
C PRO A 252 19.29 63.82 -14.77
N GLU A 253 20.00 63.96 -15.89
CA GLU A 253 21.30 63.28 -16.07
C GLU A 253 22.38 63.81 -15.11
N GLU A 254 22.15 64.97 -14.50
CA GLU A 254 23.06 65.69 -13.61
C GLU A 254 23.22 65.00 -12.26
N ASP A 255 22.21 64.23 -11.83
CA ASP A 255 22.13 63.64 -10.49
C ASP A 255 22.89 62.30 -10.35
N PHE A 256 23.41 61.74 -11.44
CA PHE A 256 24.01 60.40 -11.44
C PHE A 256 25.43 60.38 -12.02
N SER A 257 26.42 60.06 -11.19
CA SER A 257 27.83 59.93 -11.57
C SER A 257 28.23 58.51 -11.96
N ASP A 258 27.39 57.51 -11.68
CA ASP A 258 27.57 56.10 -12.01
C ASP A 258 26.33 55.48 -12.69
N CYS A 259 26.53 54.40 -13.45
CA CYS A 259 25.44 53.65 -14.05
C CYS A 259 24.56 53.04 -12.95
N GLN A 260 23.27 53.37 -12.91
CA GLN A 260 22.33 52.89 -11.87
C GLN A 260 22.04 51.37 -11.89
N ARG A 261 22.84 50.58 -12.61
CA ARG A 261 22.72 49.12 -12.70
C ARG A 261 24.04 48.37 -12.51
N CYS A 262 25.08 48.77 -13.24
CA CYS A 262 26.40 48.14 -13.11
C CYS A 262 27.36 48.95 -12.23
N HIS A 263 26.93 50.11 -11.73
CA HIS A 263 27.68 51.02 -10.87
C HIS A 263 29.04 51.47 -11.43
N THR A 264 29.26 51.26 -12.73
CA THR A 264 30.44 51.78 -13.42
C THR A 264 30.33 53.30 -13.51
N GLN A 265 31.37 54.00 -13.05
CA GLN A 265 31.41 55.46 -13.11
C GLN A 265 31.38 55.96 -14.56
N PHE A 266 30.56 56.98 -14.80
CA PHE A 266 30.55 57.66 -16.08
C PHE A 266 31.79 58.55 -16.20
N SER A 267 32.49 58.44 -17.33
CA SER A 267 33.62 59.31 -17.66
C SER A 267 33.22 60.31 -18.75
N VAL A 268 34.04 61.34 -18.95
CA VAL A 268 33.81 62.38 -19.98
C VAL A 268 33.78 61.81 -21.41
N THR A 269 34.31 60.60 -21.61
CA THR A 269 34.29 59.90 -22.91
C THR A 269 33.07 58.98 -23.09
N TRP A 270 32.24 58.78 -22.07
CA TRP A 270 31.13 57.82 -22.07
C TRP A 270 29.76 58.52 -21.96
N ARG A 271 28.88 58.29 -22.94
CA ARG A 271 27.56 58.92 -23.00
C ARG A 271 26.55 58.23 -22.08
N LYS A 272 25.86 59.02 -21.24
CA LYS A 272 24.72 58.56 -20.42
C LYS A 272 23.51 58.22 -21.30
N HIS A 273 22.75 57.19 -20.96
CA HIS A 273 21.57 56.75 -21.71
C HIS A 273 20.39 56.46 -20.80
N HIS A 274 19.20 56.96 -21.12
CA HIS A 274 17.98 56.56 -20.41
C HIS A 274 17.37 55.28 -20.96
N CYS A 275 16.87 54.43 -20.06
CA CYS A 275 15.92 53.38 -20.45
C CYS A 275 14.59 54.03 -20.85
N ARG A 276 14.13 53.79 -22.08
CA ARG A 276 12.88 54.40 -22.60
C ARG A 276 11.59 53.82 -22.01
N HIS A 277 11.71 52.88 -21.08
CA HIS A 277 10.59 52.32 -20.35
C HIS A 277 10.53 52.81 -18.89
N CYS A 278 11.66 52.82 -18.18
CA CYS A 278 11.69 53.16 -16.75
C CYS A 278 12.38 54.49 -16.39
N GLY A 279 12.94 55.22 -17.37
CA GLY A 279 13.51 56.55 -17.17
C GLY A 279 14.83 56.60 -16.39
N LYS A 280 15.45 55.45 -16.09
CA LYS A 280 16.75 55.37 -15.38
C LYS A 280 17.94 55.67 -16.29
N VAL A 281 18.97 56.29 -15.73
CA VAL A 281 20.26 56.62 -16.36
C VAL A 281 21.22 55.44 -16.27
N LEU A 282 21.64 54.92 -17.43
CA LEU A 282 22.39 53.67 -17.59
C LEU A 282 23.50 53.80 -18.65
N CYS A 283 24.48 52.88 -18.65
CA CYS A 283 25.52 52.82 -19.67
C CYS A 283 25.03 52.14 -20.96
N LYS A 284 25.85 52.25 -22.04
CA LYS A 284 25.54 51.63 -23.35
C LYS A 284 25.38 50.12 -23.27
N GLU A 285 26.22 49.45 -22.49
CA GLU A 285 26.15 48.00 -22.30
C GLU A 285 24.87 47.59 -21.56
N CYS A 286 24.50 48.32 -20.51
CA CYS A 286 23.28 48.10 -19.74
C CYS A 286 21.98 48.48 -20.45
N THR A 287 22.07 49.09 -21.64
CA THR A 287 20.94 49.48 -22.50
C THR A 287 21.05 48.89 -23.90
N ASN A 288 21.78 47.80 -24.09
CA ASN A 288 22.04 47.24 -25.43
C ASN A 288 20.84 46.46 -26.02
N LYS A 289 19.70 46.43 -25.34
CA LYS A 289 18.51 45.69 -25.76
C LYS A 289 17.45 46.63 -26.33
N THR A 290 16.71 46.14 -27.32
CA THR A 290 15.69 46.92 -28.02
C THR A 290 14.38 46.15 -28.03
N VAL A 291 13.31 46.82 -27.62
CA VAL A 291 11.94 46.29 -27.68
C VAL A 291 11.12 47.15 -28.63
N TYR A 292 10.14 46.55 -29.31
CA TYR A 292 9.23 47.30 -30.15
C TYR A 292 8.02 47.71 -29.33
N THR A 293 7.80 49.02 -29.15
CA THR A 293 6.75 49.56 -28.27
C THR A 293 6.06 50.79 -28.87
N GLY A 294 4.86 51.10 -28.37
CA GLY A 294 4.03 52.24 -28.78
C GLY A 294 3.10 51.96 -29.98
N PRO A 295 2.21 52.91 -30.34
CA PRO A 295 1.17 52.72 -31.35
C PRO A 295 1.69 52.38 -32.76
N ASN A 296 2.94 52.76 -33.04
CA ASN A 296 3.60 52.57 -34.34
C ASN A 296 4.72 51.51 -34.30
N ASN A 297 4.74 50.66 -33.26
CA ASN A 297 5.70 49.55 -33.12
C ASN A 297 7.15 49.95 -33.38
N ARG A 298 7.63 51.01 -32.73
CA ARG A 298 8.98 51.57 -32.98
C ARG A 298 10.03 50.91 -32.09
N PRO A 299 11.26 50.72 -32.58
CA PRO A 299 12.35 50.20 -31.77
C PRO A 299 12.72 51.20 -30.67
N SER A 300 12.57 50.77 -29.41
CA SER A 300 12.86 51.53 -28.20
C SER A 300 13.91 50.82 -27.37
N ARG A 301 14.97 51.56 -27.01
CA ARG A 301 16.07 51.04 -26.19
C ARG A 301 15.65 50.87 -24.74
N VAL A 302 15.93 49.70 -24.18
CA VAL A 302 15.59 49.35 -22.79
C VAL A 302 16.74 48.62 -22.11
N CYS A 303 16.72 48.58 -20.78
CA CYS A 303 17.66 47.76 -20.01
C CYS A 303 17.27 46.27 -20.07
N ASP A 304 18.16 45.35 -19.71
CA ASP A 304 17.87 43.91 -19.81
C ASP A 304 16.68 43.50 -18.93
N VAL A 305 16.50 44.13 -17.75
CA VAL A 305 15.33 43.86 -16.89
C VAL A 305 14.05 44.19 -17.63
N CYS A 306 13.99 45.37 -18.26
CA CYS A 306 12.84 45.77 -19.07
C CYS A 306 12.71 44.94 -20.35
N TYR A 307 13.80 44.42 -20.93
CA TYR A 307 13.74 43.53 -22.08
C TYR A 307 13.10 42.17 -21.72
N THR A 308 13.51 41.57 -20.60
CA THR A 308 12.96 40.30 -20.10
C THR A 308 11.48 40.44 -19.72
N LEU A 309 11.06 41.59 -19.21
CA LEU A 309 9.65 41.87 -18.89
C LEU A 309 8.77 42.13 -20.13
N LEU A 310 9.36 42.56 -21.25
CA LEU A 310 8.62 43.01 -22.44
C LEU A 310 8.67 42.03 -23.63
N VAL A 311 9.56 41.02 -23.63
CA VAL A 311 9.73 40.06 -24.73
C VAL A 311 9.34 38.64 -24.30
N LYS A 312 8.16 38.19 -24.73
CA LYS A 312 7.55 36.90 -24.32
C LYS A 312 8.23 35.62 -24.87
N SER A 313 9.15 35.72 -25.82
CA SER A 313 9.73 34.57 -26.55
C SER A 313 11.03 33.99 -25.97
N SER A 314 11.51 34.50 -24.84
CA SER A 314 12.67 33.93 -24.14
C SER A 314 12.23 32.80 -23.20
N GLN A 315 12.02 31.59 -23.72
CA GLN A 315 11.74 30.40 -22.90
C GLN A 315 12.96 30.03 -22.04
N PRO A 316 12.78 29.68 -20.75
CA PRO A 316 13.85 29.11 -19.93
C PRO A 316 14.08 27.62 -20.24
N TYR A 317 15.36 27.27 -20.34
CA TYR A 317 15.87 25.90 -20.41
C TYR A 317 15.99 25.32 -18.99
N PHE A 318 15.44 24.14 -18.73
CA PHE A 318 15.57 23.43 -17.46
C PHE A 318 16.81 22.51 -17.50
N PHE A 319 17.83 22.84 -16.71
CA PHE A 319 19.01 21.99 -16.52
C PHE A 319 18.78 21.08 -15.31
N THR A 320 18.79 19.76 -15.53
CA THR A 320 18.77 18.74 -14.47
C THR A 320 20.20 18.26 -14.21
N GLY A 321 20.90 18.90 -13.27
CA GLY A 321 22.18 18.43 -12.78
C GLY A 321 22.24 18.59 -11.25
N VAL A 322 22.70 17.54 -10.57
CA VAL A 322 22.84 17.53 -9.10
C VAL A 322 24.18 18.19 -8.73
N PRO A 323 24.20 19.37 -8.07
CA PRO A 323 25.41 19.84 -7.43
C PRO A 323 25.77 18.88 -6.29
N GLN A 324 26.95 18.27 -6.34
CA GLN A 324 27.40 17.34 -5.29
C GLN A 324 27.88 18.07 -4.03
N ASN A 325 28.06 19.41 -4.10
CA ASN A 325 28.50 20.23 -2.99
C ASN A 325 27.54 21.43 -2.78
N PRO A 326 27.14 21.78 -1.54
CA PRO A 326 26.39 23.00 -1.24
C PRO A 326 27.05 24.29 -1.78
N ALA A 327 28.38 24.32 -1.90
CA ALA A 327 29.11 25.43 -2.52
C ALA A 327 28.78 25.60 -4.03
N ASP A 328 28.43 24.52 -4.72
CA ASP A 328 28.06 24.55 -6.14
C ASP A 328 26.69 25.20 -6.34
N ILE A 329 25.78 25.18 -5.35
CA ILE A 329 24.47 25.86 -5.44
C ILE A 329 24.64 27.38 -5.53
N SER A 330 25.59 27.94 -4.77
CA SER A 330 25.93 29.36 -4.84
C SER A 330 26.59 29.72 -6.17
N ALA A 331 27.42 28.83 -6.71
CA ALA A 331 28.04 29.02 -8.02
C ALA A 331 27.01 28.94 -9.16
N ILE A 332 26.11 27.95 -9.13
CA ILE A 332 25.05 27.77 -10.13
C ILE A 332 24.04 28.91 -10.06
N SER A 333 23.63 29.34 -8.87
CA SER A 333 22.70 30.48 -8.71
C SER A 333 23.31 31.81 -9.17
N SER A 334 24.64 31.94 -9.17
CA SER A 334 25.34 33.11 -9.70
C SER A 334 25.40 33.17 -11.23
N LEU A 335 25.08 32.07 -11.93
CA LEU A 335 25.03 32.06 -13.39
C LEU A 335 23.82 32.86 -13.87
N SER A 336 24.06 33.86 -14.72
CA SER A 336 23.01 34.72 -15.29
C SER A 336 21.95 33.98 -16.12
N SER A 337 22.21 32.73 -16.48
CA SER A 337 21.28 31.86 -17.22
C SER A 337 20.36 31.03 -16.30
N VAL A 338 20.64 31.00 -14.99
CA VAL A 338 19.83 30.26 -14.01
C VAL A 338 18.77 31.20 -13.44
N ALA A 339 17.50 30.96 -13.78
CA ALA A 339 16.41 31.80 -13.32
C ALA A 339 16.04 31.55 -11.85
N SER A 340 16.04 30.29 -11.42
CA SER A 340 15.68 29.85 -10.06
C SER A 340 16.18 28.42 -9.82
N ILE A 341 16.34 28.04 -8.55
CA ILE A 341 16.74 26.70 -8.11
C ILE A 341 15.71 26.23 -7.07
N TRP A 342 15.24 25.00 -7.20
CA TRP A 342 14.30 24.39 -6.27
C TRP A 342 14.80 23.02 -5.77
N PRO A 343 14.48 22.63 -4.53
CA PRO A 343 14.82 21.32 -4.02
C PRO A 343 13.97 20.23 -4.68
N VAL A 344 14.57 19.08 -4.92
CA VAL A 344 13.85 17.85 -5.28
C VAL A 344 13.29 17.24 -4.00
N THR A 345 11.97 17.10 -3.93
CA THR A 345 11.25 16.52 -2.79
C THR A 345 10.68 15.17 -3.17
N VAL A 346 10.73 14.21 -2.24
CA VAL A 346 10.20 12.85 -2.46
C VAL A 346 8.84 12.72 -1.77
N TYR A 347 7.83 12.37 -2.55
CA TYR A 347 6.50 12.04 -2.08
C TYR A 347 6.40 10.56 -1.75
N PRO A 348 5.79 10.19 -0.61
CA PRO A 348 5.58 8.80 -0.29
C PRO A 348 4.60 8.18 -1.29
N ARG A 349 4.80 6.89 -1.61
CA ARG A 349 3.80 6.14 -2.37
C ARG A 349 2.47 6.13 -1.60
N PRO A 350 1.31 6.33 -2.26
CA PRO A 350 0.02 6.21 -1.62
C PRO A 350 -0.16 4.86 -0.91
N VAL A 351 -0.51 4.89 0.38
CA VAL A 351 -0.70 3.68 1.17
C VAL A 351 -2.11 3.13 0.92
N THR A 352 -2.20 1.93 0.33
CA THR A 352 -3.46 1.18 0.25
C THR A 352 -3.72 0.47 1.59
N SER A 353 -4.31 1.17 2.56
CA SER A 353 -4.74 0.58 3.84
C SER A 353 -6.19 0.04 3.75
N GLY A 354 -6.50 -1.03 4.48
CA GLY A 354 -7.87 -1.60 4.55
C GLY A 354 -8.23 -2.62 3.45
N LYS A 355 -7.28 -3.45 3.01
CA LYS A 355 -7.42 -4.37 1.87
C LYS A 355 -8.54 -5.41 2.06
N ASN A 356 -9.67 -5.20 1.41
CA ASN A 356 -10.58 -6.27 1.02
C ASN A 356 -10.51 -6.36 -0.51
N ILE A 357 -9.92 -7.41 -1.07
CA ILE A 357 -9.72 -7.58 -2.53
C ILE A 357 -10.67 -8.68 -3.05
N VAL A 358 -11.20 -8.56 -4.28
CA VAL A 358 -12.26 -9.39 -4.90
C VAL A 358 -12.06 -9.64 -6.36
N ASP A 359 -12.32 -10.85 -6.84
CA ASP A 359 -12.54 -11.16 -8.26
C ASP A 359 -14.05 -11.17 -8.55
N LEU A 360 -14.52 -10.31 -9.48
CA LEU A 360 -15.95 -10.24 -9.86
C LEU A 360 -16.28 -11.06 -11.11
N SER A 361 -15.39 -11.92 -11.59
CA SER A 361 -15.60 -12.68 -12.84
C SER A 361 -16.70 -13.74 -12.77
N GLU A 362 -17.11 -14.21 -11.57
CA GLU A 362 -18.14 -15.24 -11.37
C GLU A 362 -19.50 -14.70 -10.88
N PHE A 363 -19.75 -13.39 -11.00
CA PHE A 363 -20.94 -12.70 -10.49
C PHE A 363 -22.22 -13.04 -11.30
N VAL A 364 -22.78 -14.23 -11.10
CA VAL A 364 -24.12 -14.60 -11.59
C VAL A 364 -24.89 -15.32 -10.49
N THR A 365 -25.34 -14.58 -9.48
CA THR A 365 -26.66 -14.82 -8.87
C THR A 365 -27.02 -13.61 -8.02
N GLU A 366 -28.00 -12.85 -8.49
CA GLU A 366 -28.73 -11.86 -7.70
C GLU A 366 -29.28 -12.53 -6.43
N THR A 367 -28.91 -12.03 -5.26
CA THR A 367 -29.79 -12.16 -4.08
C THR A 367 -30.18 -10.78 -3.59
N GLU A 368 -31.48 -10.61 -3.52
CA GLU A 368 -32.22 -9.37 -3.59
C GLU A 368 -32.24 -8.60 -2.26
N ASN A 369 -32.11 -7.29 -2.34
CA ASN A 369 -32.87 -6.40 -1.49
C ASN A 369 -33.43 -5.27 -2.36
N ALA A 370 -34.74 -5.35 -2.63
CA ALA A 370 -35.45 -4.51 -3.61
C ALA A 370 -35.43 -3.00 -3.31
N ALA A 371 -34.93 -2.57 -2.13
CA ALA A 371 -34.75 -1.17 -1.78
C ALA A 371 -33.50 -0.51 -2.44
N TYR A 372 -32.54 -1.30 -2.94
CA TYR A 372 -31.30 -0.81 -3.57
C TYR A 372 -31.20 -1.16 -5.06
N LYS A 373 -32.35 -1.20 -5.75
CA LYS A 373 -32.40 -1.35 -7.20
C LYS A 373 -31.64 -0.20 -7.89
N ASN A 374 -30.55 -0.56 -8.56
CA ASN A 374 -29.99 0.07 -9.77
C ASN A 374 -29.18 1.36 -9.69
N ALA A 375 -28.65 1.78 -8.53
CA ALA A 375 -27.74 2.93 -8.55
C ALA A 375 -26.54 2.75 -7.61
N PHE A 376 -25.34 2.73 -8.20
CA PHE A 376 -24.07 2.72 -7.48
C PHE A 376 -24.01 3.96 -6.56
N ALA A 377 -23.93 3.74 -5.24
CA ALA A 377 -24.14 4.81 -4.25
C ALA A 377 -23.27 6.06 -4.46
N PRO A 378 -21.98 5.96 -4.82
CA PRO A 378 -21.18 7.12 -5.19
C PRO A 378 -21.80 7.94 -6.33
N HIS A 379 -22.40 7.30 -7.34
CA HIS A 379 -23.05 8.01 -8.45
C HIS A 379 -24.32 8.73 -8.03
N VAL A 380 -25.12 8.13 -7.15
CA VAL A 380 -26.33 8.78 -6.59
C VAL A 380 -25.96 10.02 -5.79
N MET A 381 -24.92 9.90 -4.94
CA MET A 381 -24.45 11.01 -4.10
C MET A 381 -23.98 12.22 -4.93
N GLY A 382 -23.22 11.96 -6.00
CA GLY A 382 -22.69 13.01 -6.87
C GLY A 382 -23.60 13.39 -8.05
N GLY A 383 -24.75 12.73 -8.22
CA GLY A 383 -25.67 12.96 -9.34
C GLY A 383 -25.18 12.46 -10.71
N VAL A 384 -24.15 11.62 -10.75
CA VAL A 384 -23.61 11.01 -11.98
C VAL A 384 -24.62 10.06 -12.62
N ASP A 385 -25.45 9.40 -11.83
CA ASP A 385 -26.56 8.55 -12.29
C ASP A 385 -27.52 9.32 -13.21
N LYS A 386 -27.79 10.59 -12.90
CA LYS A 386 -28.64 11.47 -13.72
C LYS A 386 -27.97 11.85 -15.04
N LEU A 387 -26.65 12.11 -15.04
CA LEU A 387 -25.89 12.41 -16.25
C LEU A 387 -25.80 11.19 -17.17
N HIS A 388 -25.58 10.00 -16.60
CA HIS A 388 -25.60 8.74 -17.35
C HIS A 388 -26.97 8.47 -17.97
N ALA A 389 -28.05 8.76 -17.24
CA ALA A 389 -29.42 8.63 -17.75
C ALA A 389 -29.70 9.59 -18.94
N GLN A 390 -28.99 10.72 -19.02
CA GLN A 390 -29.03 11.65 -20.15
C GLN A 390 -28.11 11.23 -21.31
N GLY A 391 -27.33 10.16 -21.16
CA GLY A 391 -26.43 9.63 -22.18
C GLY A 391 -25.00 10.18 -22.13
N PHE A 392 -24.67 11.07 -21.20
CA PHE A 392 -23.31 11.57 -21.04
C PHE A 392 -22.45 10.54 -20.33
N LYS A 393 -21.43 10.00 -21.03
CA LYS A 393 -20.54 8.96 -20.49
C LYS A 393 -19.06 9.26 -20.72
N GLY A 394 -18.73 10.47 -21.19
CA GLY A 394 -17.36 10.94 -21.36
C GLY A 394 -16.78 10.67 -22.75
N GLU A 395 -17.62 10.39 -23.74
CA GLU A 395 -17.20 10.18 -25.13
C GLU A 395 -16.37 11.37 -25.65
N GLY A 396 -15.27 11.06 -26.34
CA GLY A 396 -14.39 12.06 -26.94
C GLY A 396 -13.53 12.84 -25.96
N VAL A 397 -13.57 12.52 -24.66
CA VAL A 397 -12.73 13.16 -23.65
C VAL A 397 -11.52 12.29 -23.33
N PHE A 398 -10.33 12.88 -23.38
CA PHE A 398 -9.07 12.26 -22.97
C PHE A 398 -8.68 12.70 -21.55
N ILE A 399 -8.58 11.73 -20.63
CA ILE A 399 -8.20 11.92 -19.23
C ILE A 399 -6.86 11.21 -18.97
N ALA A 400 -5.88 11.95 -18.45
CA ALA A 400 -4.61 11.39 -17.98
C ALA A 400 -4.66 11.13 -16.47
N VAL A 401 -4.14 9.98 -16.06
CA VAL A 401 -4.00 9.55 -14.66
C VAL A 401 -2.50 9.48 -14.37
N VAL A 402 -2.03 10.28 -13.42
CA VAL A 402 -0.63 10.26 -12.93
C VAL A 402 -0.61 9.56 -11.57
N ASP A 403 -0.14 8.31 -11.52
CA ASP A 403 -0.30 7.45 -10.34
C ASP A 403 0.72 6.29 -10.31
N THR A 404 0.44 5.19 -9.62
CA THR A 404 1.31 4.01 -9.49
C THR A 404 1.26 3.04 -10.68
N GLY A 405 0.57 3.40 -11.76
CA GLY A 405 0.34 2.56 -12.95
C GLY A 405 -1.10 2.07 -13.08
N VAL A 406 -1.36 1.18 -14.05
CA VAL A 406 -2.66 0.53 -14.26
C VAL A 406 -2.49 -0.94 -14.69
N ASP A 407 -3.28 -1.86 -14.12
CA ASP A 407 -3.45 -3.19 -14.69
C ASP A 407 -4.42 -3.14 -15.89
N TYR A 408 -3.93 -2.71 -17.05
CA TYR A 408 -4.74 -2.57 -18.27
C TYR A 408 -5.31 -3.90 -18.80
N ARG A 409 -4.81 -5.04 -18.31
CA ARG A 409 -5.34 -6.38 -18.63
C ARG A 409 -6.69 -6.63 -17.95
N HIS A 410 -7.04 -5.80 -16.96
CA HIS A 410 -8.27 -5.91 -16.20
C HIS A 410 -9.52 -5.82 -17.12
N PRO A 411 -10.49 -6.76 -17.03
CA PRO A 411 -11.68 -6.77 -17.89
C PRO A 411 -12.48 -5.48 -17.90
N ALA A 412 -12.69 -4.89 -16.73
CA ALA A 412 -13.41 -3.63 -16.60
C ALA A 412 -12.65 -2.42 -17.18
N LEU A 413 -11.36 -2.56 -17.46
CA LEU A 413 -10.50 -1.52 -18.03
C LEU A 413 -10.14 -1.78 -19.51
N GLY A 414 -10.87 -2.67 -20.19
CA GLY A 414 -10.76 -2.84 -21.63
C GLY A 414 -9.81 -3.94 -22.12
N ARG A 415 -9.18 -4.71 -21.22
CA ARG A 415 -8.34 -5.90 -21.53
C ARG A 415 -7.16 -5.63 -22.48
N GLY A 416 -6.60 -4.43 -22.47
CA GLY A 416 -5.42 -4.13 -23.27
C GLY A 416 -4.97 -2.68 -23.19
N PHE A 417 -3.84 -2.43 -23.83
CA PHE A 417 -3.11 -1.17 -23.79
C PHE A 417 -2.70 -0.76 -25.21
N GLY A 418 -2.83 0.52 -25.52
CA GLY A 418 -2.50 1.11 -26.83
C GLY A 418 -3.72 1.49 -27.66
N LEU A 419 -3.48 1.94 -28.89
CA LEU A 419 -4.53 2.42 -29.79
C LEU A 419 -5.62 1.37 -29.99
N GLY A 420 -6.89 1.78 -29.84
CA GLY A 420 -8.06 0.91 -29.93
C GLY A 420 -8.51 0.28 -28.61
N TYR A 421 -7.71 0.36 -27.55
CA TYR A 421 -8.12 0.00 -26.19
C TYR A 421 -8.66 1.21 -25.42
N LYS A 422 -9.18 0.96 -24.21
CA LYS A 422 -9.63 2.01 -23.29
C LYS A 422 -8.46 2.82 -22.73
N ILE A 423 -7.39 2.12 -22.33
CA ILE A 423 -6.12 2.74 -21.97
C ILE A 423 -5.29 2.88 -23.24
N GLN A 424 -5.36 4.04 -23.90
CA GLN A 424 -4.69 4.25 -25.19
C GLN A 424 -3.26 4.74 -25.04
N PHE A 425 -2.99 5.49 -23.97
CA PHE A 425 -1.70 6.13 -23.73
C PHE A 425 -1.15 5.70 -22.38
N GLY A 426 0.16 5.73 -22.24
CA GLY A 426 0.80 5.51 -20.96
C GLY A 426 2.30 5.34 -21.08
N TYR A 427 2.98 5.52 -19.95
CA TYR A 427 4.43 5.45 -19.86
C TYR A 427 4.85 5.25 -18.40
N ASP A 428 5.89 4.45 -18.16
CA ASP A 428 6.54 4.34 -16.86
C ASP A 428 7.78 5.24 -16.82
N PHE A 429 7.76 6.23 -15.93
CA PHE A 429 8.88 7.16 -15.77
C PHE A 429 9.99 6.63 -14.89
N VAL A 430 9.77 5.52 -14.18
CA VAL A 430 10.61 5.14 -13.03
C VAL A 430 11.07 3.70 -13.03
N GLY A 431 10.24 2.77 -13.50
CA GLY A 431 10.49 1.34 -13.45
C GLY A 431 10.27 0.75 -12.05
N ASP A 432 10.19 -0.59 -11.98
CA ASP A 432 9.76 -1.32 -10.78
C ASP A 432 10.65 -1.12 -9.54
N ASN A 433 11.96 -0.98 -9.73
CA ASN A 433 12.93 -0.90 -8.63
C ASN A 433 13.09 0.51 -8.07
N TYR A 434 12.40 1.51 -8.62
CA TYR A 434 12.53 2.88 -8.14
C TYR A 434 11.91 3.04 -6.74
N ASN A 435 12.64 3.71 -5.85
CA ASN A 435 12.25 3.91 -4.46
C ASN A 435 12.20 5.39 -4.02
N GLY A 436 12.41 6.32 -4.96
CA GLY A 436 12.43 7.77 -4.72
C GLY A 436 13.83 8.37 -4.58
N SER A 437 14.88 7.55 -4.39
CA SER A 437 16.26 8.04 -4.21
C SER A 437 17.29 7.41 -5.15
N ASN A 438 16.98 6.27 -5.76
CA ASN A 438 17.81 5.64 -6.78
C ASN A 438 17.52 6.20 -8.19
N SER A 439 18.38 5.86 -9.15
CA SER A 439 18.15 6.20 -10.55
C SER A 439 16.91 5.49 -11.10
N PHE A 440 16.07 6.24 -11.81
CA PHE A 440 14.92 5.70 -12.53
C PHE A 440 15.36 4.92 -13.78
N VAL A 441 14.57 3.89 -14.14
CA VAL A 441 14.72 3.09 -15.36
C VAL A 441 13.37 3.13 -16.11
N PRO A 442 13.12 4.17 -16.92
CA PRO A 442 11.84 4.38 -17.56
C PRO A 442 11.61 3.36 -18.68
N ASP A 443 10.36 3.00 -18.91
CA ASP A 443 9.95 2.06 -19.95
C ASP A 443 8.49 2.33 -20.40
N PRO A 444 8.03 1.77 -21.53
CA PRO A 444 6.72 2.10 -22.08
C PRO A 444 5.55 1.36 -21.41
N ASP A 445 5.77 0.49 -20.41
CA ASP A 445 4.74 -0.34 -19.79
C ASP A 445 4.25 0.23 -18.45
N PRO A 446 3.10 0.92 -18.39
CA PRO A 446 2.61 1.56 -17.16
C PRO A 446 1.96 0.56 -16.18
N LEU A 447 2.41 -0.69 -16.14
CA LEU A 447 1.75 -1.75 -15.39
C LEU A 447 1.81 -1.49 -13.88
N ASP A 448 0.66 -1.64 -13.20
CA ASP A 448 0.58 -1.44 -11.75
C ASP A 448 0.98 -2.69 -10.98
N CYS A 449 1.86 -2.53 -9.99
CA CYS A 449 2.22 -3.56 -9.03
C CYS A 449 1.63 -3.36 -7.63
N GLY A 450 1.11 -2.18 -7.29
CA GLY A 450 0.57 -1.90 -5.94
C GLY A 450 -0.93 -1.65 -5.88
N GLY A 451 -1.54 -1.36 -7.03
CA GLY A 451 -2.98 -1.35 -7.23
C GLY A 451 -3.70 -0.03 -6.99
N HIS A 452 -3.03 0.99 -6.45
CA HIS A 452 -3.64 2.29 -6.21
C HIS A 452 -4.06 2.96 -7.53
N GLY A 453 -3.15 3.06 -8.51
CA GLY A 453 -3.46 3.65 -9.81
C GLY A 453 -4.49 2.85 -10.61
N THR A 454 -4.51 1.51 -10.46
CA THR A 454 -5.57 0.67 -11.03
C THR A 454 -6.94 0.98 -10.40
N HIS A 455 -7.00 1.26 -9.10
CA HIS A 455 -8.22 1.63 -8.39
C HIS A 455 -8.73 3.01 -8.81
N VAL A 456 -7.83 3.98 -8.87
CA VAL A 456 -8.08 5.34 -9.39
C VAL A 456 -8.62 5.28 -10.82
N SER A 457 -7.98 4.51 -11.71
CA SER A 457 -8.41 4.36 -13.10
C SER A 457 -9.82 3.75 -13.24
N GLY A 458 -10.18 2.84 -12.33
CA GLY A 458 -11.51 2.24 -12.29
C GLY A 458 -12.61 3.21 -11.91
N ILE A 459 -12.34 4.12 -10.95
CA ILE A 459 -13.30 5.17 -10.56
C ILE A 459 -13.60 6.07 -11.76
N VAL A 460 -12.59 6.35 -12.57
CA VAL A 460 -12.78 7.16 -13.78
C VAL A 460 -13.60 6.42 -14.83
N SER A 461 -13.21 5.21 -15.25
CA SER A 461 -13.74 4.66 -16.50
C SER A 461 -14.05 3.16 -16.54
N ALA A 462 -14.09 2.47 -15.39
CA ALA A 462 -14.40 1.04 -15.37
C ALA A 462 -15.78 0.71 -15.96
N ILE A 463 -15.89 -0.46 -16.58
CA ILE A 463 -17.17 -1.09 -16.93
C ILE A 463 -17.16 -2.48 -16.30
N ALA A 464 -17.59 -2.59 -15.05
CA ALA A 464 -17.66 -3.84 -14.31
C ALA A 464 -19.11 -4.38 -14.30
N PRO A 465 -19.33 -5.67 -13.96
CA PRO A 465 -20.68 -6.22 -13.88
C PRO A 465 -21.59 -5.50 -12.88
N THR A 466 -21.03 -5.00 -11.77
CA THR A 466 -21.78 -4.45 -10.63
C THR A 466 -21.69 -2.94 -10.50
N PHE A 467 -20.77 -2.28 -11.20
CA PHE A 467 -20.61 -0.83 -11.20
C PHE A 467 -19.92 -0.34 -12.47
N THR A 468 -20.08 0.94 -12.77
CA THR A 468 -19.31 1.65 -13.80
C THR A 468 -18.54 2.80 -13.16
N GLY A 469 -17.44 3.21 -13.78
CA GLY A 469 -16.78 4.48 -13.45
C GLY A 469 -17.65 5.68 -13.85
N VAL A 470 -17.19 6.88 -13.48
CA VAL A 470 -17.91 8.13 -13.72
C VAL A 470 -17.98 8.48 -15.21
N ALA A 471 -16.91 8.28 -15.97
CA ALA A 471 -16.81 8.53 -17.40
C ALA A 471 -16.40 7.24 -18.15
N PRO A 472 -17.31 6.24 -18.25
CA PRO A 472 -16.96 4.92 -18.76
C PRO A 472 -16.60 4.89 -20.25
N ASN A 473 -16.89 5.94 -21.01
CA ASN A 473 -16.56 6.05 -22.44
C ASN A 473 -15.41 7.05 -22.73
N ALA A 474 -14.78 7.59 -21.68
CA ALA A 474 -13.57 8.40 -21.83
C ALA A 474 -12.36 7.54 -22.25
N THR A 475 -11.44 8.18 -22.98
CA THR A 475 -10.12 7.61 -23.27
C THR A 475 -9.19 7.90 -22.10
N LEU A 476 -8.45 6.88 -21.65
CA LEU A 476 -7.47 7.06 -20.57
C LEU A 476 -6.03 7.01 -21.07
N GLY A 477 -5.20 7.79 -20.39
CA GLY A 477 -3.74 7.72 -20.46
C GLY A 477 -3.18 7.55 -19.06
N VAL A 478 -2.30 6.58 -18.81
CA VAL A 478 -1.77 6.33 -17.46
C VAL A 478 -0.26 6.51 -17.42
N TYR A 479 0.19 7.47 -16.63
CA TYR A 479 1.59 7.83 -16.46
C TYR A 479 2.04 7.39 -15.09
N ARG A 480 2.87 6.34 -15.05
CA ARG A 480 3.36 5.73 -13.82
C ARG A 480 4.57 6.50 -13.30
N VAL A 481 4.49 6.96 -12.06
CA VAL A 481 5.55 7.75 -11.39
C VAL A 481 6.12 7.08 -10.14
N PHE A 482 5.57 5.94 -9.71
CA PHE A 482 6.06 5.18 -8.57
C PHE A 482 6.56 3.80 -8.98
N GLY A 483 7.70 3.37 -8.41
CA GLY A 483 8.14 1.97 -8.48
C GLY A 483 7.27 1.07 -7.61
N CYS A 484 7.69 -0.18 -7.39
CA CYS A 484 6.94 -1.14 -6.57
C CYS A 484 7.07 -0.95 -5.05
N SER A 485 7.94 -0.05 -4.61
CA SER A 485 8.09 0.36 -3.21
C SER A 485 8.60 1.81 -3.11
N GLY A 486 8.70 2.37 -1.90
CA GLY A 486 9.31 3.69 -1.67
C GLY A 486 8.40 4.89 -2.02
N GLY A 487 8.96 5.88 -2.72
CA GLY A 487 8.28 7.13 -3.09
C GLY A 487 8.62 7.59 -4.51
N SER A 488 8.17 8.80 -4.86
CA SER A 488 8.47 9.47 -6.13
C SER A 488 8.91 10.89 -5.92
N SER A 489 9.94 11.33 -6.65
CA SER A 489 10.38 12.72 -6.60
C SER A 489 9.48 13.64 -7.43
N ASN A 490 9.43 14.92 -7.05
CA ASN A 490 8.59 15.94 -7.68
C ASN A 490 8.97 16.23 -9.14
N ASP A 491 10.24 16.13 -9.51
CA ASP A 491 10.73 16.27 -10.89
C ASP A 491 10.19 15.18 -11.83
N VAL A 492 10.10 13.92 -11.35
CA VAL A 492 9.46 12.81 -12.05
C VAL A 492 7.97 13.09 -12.27
N VAL A 493 7.28 13.55 -11.22
CA VAL A 493 5.86 13.90 -11.32
C VAL A 493 5.64 15.05 -12.30
N ILE A 494 6.48 16.10 -12.24
CA ILE A 494 6.46 17.22 -13.19
C ILE A 494 6.67 16.72 -14.63
N ALA A 495 7.60 15.78 -14.86
CA ALA A 495 7.83 15.19 -16.17
C ALA A 495 6.58 14.44 -16.70
N ALA A 496 5.90 13.68 -15.83
CA ALA A 496 4.66 12.98 -16.18
C ALA A 496 3.52 13.95 -16.51
N PHE A 497 3.36 15.04 -15.75
CA PHE A 497 2.37 16.09 -16.05
C PHE A 497 2.62 16.76 -17.40
N ASN A 498 3.88 17.10 -17.69
CA ASN A 498 4.26 17.64 -18.98
C ASN A 498 3.99 16.65 -20.13
N ALA A 499 4.29 15.36 -19.94
CA ALA A 499 4.01 14.34 -20.94
C ALA A 499 2.50 14.14 -21.17
N ALA A 500 1.68 14.18 -20.12
CA ALA A 500 0.23 14.14 -20.22
C ALA A 500 -0.33 15.36 -20.99
N TYR A 501 0.16 16.55 -20.67
CA TYR A 501 -0.17 17.77 -21.41
C TYR A 501 0.22 17.68 -22.89
N GLN A 502 1.45 17.24 -23.18
CA GLN A 502 1.95 17.09 -24.55
C GLN A 502 1.21 16.01 -25.36
N ALA A 503 0.71 14.97 -24.70
CA ALA A 503 -0.15 13.97 -25.33
C ALA A 503 -1.55 14.50 -25.66
N GLY A 504 -1.90 15.71 -25.22
CA GLY A 504 -3.18 16.35 -25.49
C GLY A 504 -4.27 16.01 -24.47
N ALA A 505 -3.90 15.63 -23.24
CA ALA A 505 -4.87 15.40 -22.18
C ALA A 505 -5.73 16.64 -21.95
N GLN A 506 -7.05 16.46 -21.87
CA GLN A 506 -7.99 17.55 -21.57
C GLN A 506 -8.24 17.69 -20.07
N ILE A 507 -7.96 16.62 -19.33
CA ILE A 507 -8.07 16.50 -17.88
C ILE A 507 -6.87 15.68 -17.39
N ILE A 508 -6.21 16.12 -16.32
CA ILE A 508 -5.15 15.35 -15.65
C ILE A 508 -5.57 15.17 -14.19
N THR A 509 -5.60 13.93 -13.70
CA THR A 509 -5.88 13.62 -12.30
C THR A 509 -4.68 12.96 -11.65
N ALA A 510 -4.37 13.37 -10.42
CA ALA A 510 -3.32 12.78 -9.62
C ALA A 510 -3.77 12.61 -8.17
N SER A 511 -3.39 11.48 -7.59
CA SER A 511 -3.75 11.09 -6.23
C SER A 511 -2.49 10.81 -5.41
N LEU A 512 -1.62 11.82 -5.39
CA LEU A 512 -0.33 11.84 -4.73
C LEU A 512 -0.10 13.22 -4.11
N GLY A 513 0.82 13.27 -3.14
CA GLY A 513 1.25 14.50 -2.52
C GLY A 513 1.76 14.27 -1.11
N SER A 514 2.12 15.35 -0.46
CA SER A 514 2.52 15.40 0.94
C SER A 514 2.02 16.70 1.57
N PRO A 515 1.81 16.74 2.90
CA PRO A 515 1.48 17.98 3.59
C PRO A 515 2.50 19.10 3.27
N SER A 516 2.03 20.13 2.59
CA SER A 516 2.77 21.35 2.27
C SER A 516 1.78 22.37 1.71
N GLY A 517 1.69 23.52 2.38
CA GLY A 517 0.70 24.54 2.09
C GLY A 517 1.23 25.75 1.33
N TRP A 518 2.38 25.67 0.66
CA TRP A 518 2.99 26.80 -0.07
C TRP A 518 2.72 26.69 -1.58
N THR A 519 2.02 27.67 -2.15
CA THR A 519 1.61 27.65 -3.57
C THR A 519 2.79 27.78 -4.53
N GLU A 520 3.95 28.24 -4.06
CA GLU A 520 5.18 28.34 -4.83
C GLU A 520 5.95 27.02 -4.95
N ASP A 521 5.39 25.92 -4.44
CA ASP A 521 5.93 24.58 -4.68
C ASP A 521 6.07 24.33 -6.20
N PRO A 522 7.22 23.80 -6.67
CA PRO A 522 7.47 23.61 -8.10
C PRO A 522 6.39 22.81 -8.81
N LEU A 523 5.86 21.77 -8.17
CA LEU A 523 4.80 20.96 -8.75
C LEU A 523 3.51 21.76 -8.84
N ALA A 524 3.12 22.49 -7.78
CA ALA A 524 1.95 23.37 -7.80
C ALA A 524 2.03 24.41 -8.93
N VAL A 525 3.16 25.10 -9.06
CA VAL A 525 3.38 26.11 -10.11
C VAL A 525 3.32 25.51 -11.52
N VAL A 526 3.87 24.31 -11.74
CA VAL A 526 3.80 23.64 -13.04
C VAL A 526 2.36 23.25 -13.36
N VAL A 527 1.63 22.69 -12.39
CA VAL A 527 0.25 22.25 -12.60
C VAL A 527 -0.65 23.47 -12.86
N ASP A 528 -0.48 24.58 -12.12
CA ASP A 528 -1.21 25.83 -12.38
C ASP A 528 -1.02 26.31 -13.81
N ARG A 529 0.21 26.29 -14.33
CA ARG A 529 0.48 26.67 -15.74
C ARG A 529 -0.19 25.75 -16.76
N ILE A 530 -0.35 24.47 -16.43
CA ILE A 530 -1.08 23.51 -17.28
C ILE A 530 -2.59 23.84 -17.24
N VAL A 531 -3.11 24.25 -16.08
CA VAL A 531 -4.49 24.74 -15.94
C VAL A 531 -4.71 26.01 -16.75
N ASP A 532 -3.80 26.98 -16.67
CA ASP A 532 -3.81 28.21 -17.49
C ASP A 532 -3.81 27.91 -19.00
N ALA A 533 -3.17 26.82 -19.41
CA ALA A 533 -3.16 26.35 -20.80
C ALA A 533 -4.47 25.65 -21.23
N GLY A 534 -5.46 25.54 -20.33
CA GLY A 534 -6.80 25.05 -20.62
C GLY A 534 -7.04 23.57 -20.27
N VAL A 535 -6.10 22.92 -19.58
CA VAL A 535 -6.23 21.51 -19.16
C VAL A 535 -6.65 21.44 -17.69
N SER A 536 -7.79 20.82 -17.41
CA SER A 536 -8.30 20.76 -16.03
C SER A 536 -7.49 19.78 -15.19
N CYS A 537 -6.94 20.22 -14.06
CA CYS A 537 -6.15 19.37 -13.16
C CYS A 537 -6.85 19.15 -11.83
N THR A 538 -7.04 17.89 -11.44
CA THR A 538 -7.64 17.50 -10.15
C THR A 538 -6.62 16.80 -9.26
N PHE A 539 -6.54 17.23 -8.01
CA PHE A 539 -5.63 16.65 -7.01
C PHE A 539 -6.38 16.27 -5.73
N SER A 540 -5.94 15.17 -5.10
CA SER A 540 -6.39 14.79 -3.77
C SER A 540 -5.95 15.82 -2.72
N ALA A 541 -6.87 16.29 -1.87
CA ALA A 541 -6.56 17.29 -0.84
C ALA A 541 -5.57 16.81 0.23
N GLY A 542 -5.44 15.50 0.42
CA GLY A 542 -4.61 14.87 1.45
C GLY A 542 -5.45 14.10 2.48
N ASN A 543 -4.77 13.22 3.23
CA ASN A 543 -5.41 12.32 4.20
C ASN A 543 -4.97 12.61 5.65
N ASN A 544 -4.58 13.85 5.94
CA ASN A 544 -4.06 14.28 7.24
C ASN A 544 -5.06 15.08 8.07
N GLY A 545 -6.36 14.86 7.86
CA GLY A 545 -7.41 15.65 8.53
C GLY A 545 -7.42 15.54 10.06
N ASN A 546 -6.91 14.44 10.61
CA ASN A 546 -6.75 14.27 12.06
C ASN A 546 -5.71 15.22 12.68
N GLU A 547 -4.81 15.77 11.88
CA GLU A 547 -3.79 16.73 12.34
C GLU A 547 -4.37 18.15 12.50
N GLY A 548 -5.53 18.43 11.89
CA GLY A 548 -6.24 19.72 11.96
C GLY A 548 -6.02 20.61 10.73
N LEU A 549 -6.15 21.93 10.95
CA LEU A 549 -6.01 22.96 9.91
C LEU A 549 -4.56 23.09 9.43
N PHE A 550 -4.34 23.71 8.26
CA PHE A 550 -3.02 23.94 7.65
C PHE A 550 -2.29 22.69 7.15
N PHE A 551 -3.04 21.62 6.86
CA PHE A 551 -2.53 20.36 6.31
C PHE A 551 -2.89 20.16 4.82
N ALA A 552 -3.02 21.27 4.08
CA ALA A 552 -3.14 21.23 2.63
C ALA A 552 -1.98 20.44 2.01
N SER A 553 -2.29 19.58 1.03
CA SER A 553 -1.29 18.82 0.30
C SER A 553 -0.69 19.65 -0.82
N THR A 554 0.61 19.45 -1.09
CA THR A 554 1.25 20.04 -2.27
C THR A 554 0.62 19.52 -3.56
N ALA A 555 0.74 20.37 -4.58
CA ALA A 555 0.06 20.40 -5.87
C ALA A 555 -1.46 20.67 -5.77
N ALA A 556 -2.16 20.09 -4.80
CA ALA A 556 -3.56 20.45 -4.53
C ALA A 556 -3.72 21.91 -4.09
N ASN A 557 -2.68 22.46 -3.46
CA ASN A 557 -2.62 23.85 -3.03
C ASN A 557 -2.34 24.87 -4.15
N GLY A 558 -2.05 24.45 -5.39
CA GLY A 558 -1.89 25.37 -6.52
C GLY A 558 -3.15 26.23 -6.71
N ILE A 559 -2.99 27.47 -7.17
CA ILE A 559 -4.04 28.49 -7.16
C ILE A 559 -5.25 28.03 -7.98
N ASP A 560 -5.01 27.54 -9.21
CA ASP A 560 -6.06 27.15 -10.16
C ASP A 560 -6.26 25.62 -10.21
N VAL A 561 -5.45 24.85 -9.48
CA VAL A 561 -5.64 23.40 -9.32
C VAL A 561 -6.89 23.09 -8.51
N THR A 562 -7.73 22.17 -8.96
CA THR A 562 -8.92 21.76 -8.20
C THR A 562 -8.54 20.73 -7.13
N ALA A 563 -8.57 21.13 -5.85
CA ALA A 563 -8.32 20.23 -4.72
C ALA A 563 -9.60 19.56 -4.25
N ILE A 564 -9.54 18.24 -4.07
CA ILE A 564 -10.72 17.41 -3.82
C ILE A 564 -10.68 16.77 -2.44
N GLY A 565 -11.64 17.13 -1.60
CA GLY A 565 -11.90 16.51 -0.30
C GLY A 565 -12.70 15.21 -0.41
N SER A 566 -12.71 14.41 0.67
CA SER A 566 -13.40 13.11 0.70
C SER A 566 -14.66 13.15 1.53
N VAL A 567 -15.74 12.58 0.99
CA VAL A 567 -17.00 12.27 1.69
C VAL A 567 -17.17 10.76 1.74
N ASP A 568 -17.60 10.24 2.89
CA ASP A 568 -17.85 8.81 3.05
C ASP A 568 -19.11 8.39 2.29
N SER A 569 -19.02 7.29 1.54
CA SER A 569 -20.17 6.72 0.82
C SER A 569 -21.33 6.42 1.77
N ILE A 570 -22.55 6.72 1.33
CA ILE A 570 -23.81 6.41 2.05
C ILE A 570 -24.08 4.90 2.15
N ILE A 571 -23.35 4.10 1.37
CA ILE A 571 -23.34 2.64 1.44
C ILE A 571 -21.92 2.18 1.73
N THR A 572 -21.78 1.27 2.69
CA THR A 572 -20.52 0.55 2.93
C THR A 572 -20.57 -0.76 2.15
N PRO A 573 -19.87 -0.88 1.02
CA PRO A 573 -19.70 -2.18 0.38
C PRO A 573 -18.90 -3.09 1.32
N GLN A 574 -19.27 -4.37 1.34
CA GLN A 574 -18.58 -5.41 2.07
C GLN A 574 -18.34 -6.59 1.16
N ILE A 575 -17.22 -7.26 1.38
CA ILE A 575 -16.75 -8.35 0.53
C ILE A 575 -16.92 -9.64 1.31
N MET A 576 -17.77 -10.53 0.79
CA MET A 576 -18.01 -11.84 1.37
C MET A 576 -17.10 -12.88 0.71
N TYR A 577 -16.46 -13.69 1.55
CA TYR A 577 -15.69 -14.84 1.13
C TYR A 577 -16.52 -16.10 1.35
N GLU A 578 -16.28 -17.13 0.55
CA GLU A 578 -16.91 -18.42 0.70
C GLU A 578 -15.97 -19.40 1.44
N GLY A 579 -16.57 -20.16 2.35
CA GLY A 579 -15.96 -21.31 2.98
C GLY A 579 -16.82 -22.53 2.72
N GLN A 580 -16.28 -23.70 3.05
CA GLN A 580 -17.01 -24.96 3.00
C GLN A 580 -17.04 -25.59 4.38
N PHE A 581 -18.13 -26.29 4.69
CA PHE A 581 -18.20 -27.14 5.86
C PHE A 581 -18.83 -28.49 5.53
N THR A 582 -18.50 -29.50 6.33
CA THR A 582 -19.14 -30.81 6.28
C THR A 582 -19.80 -31.11 7.61
N ILE A 583 -20.85 -31.94 7.58
CA ILE A 583 -21.51 -32.47 8.77
C ILE A 583 -21.28 -33.98 8.77
N ASN A 584 -20.60 -34.54 9.77
CA ASN A 584 -20.24 -35.96 9.85
C ASN A 584 -19.59 -36.52 8.57
N SER A 585 -18.70 -35.74 7.95
CA SER A 585 -18.02 -36.10 6.69
C SER A 585 -18.96 -36.34 5.49
N SER A 586 -20.15 -35.72 5.51
CA SER A 586 -21.01 -35.60 4.32
C SER A 586 -20.41 -34.65 3.26
N ALA A 587 -21.10 -34.49 2.13
CA ALA A 587 -20.69 -33.59 1.06
C ALA A 587 -20.47 -32.14 1.56
N ASN A 588 -19.49 -31.46 0.96
CA ASN A 588 -19.19 -30.07 1.27
C ASN A 588 -20.39 -29.17 1.00
N THR A 589 -20.74 -28.35 1.99
CA THR A 589 -21.75 -27.29 1.88
C THR A 589 -21.05 -25.94 1.92
N ASN A 590 -21.35 -25.08 0.95
CA ASN A 590 -20.80 -23.73 0.90
C ASN A 590 -21.52 -22.80 1.88
N PHE A 591 -20.79 -21.83 2.42
CA PHE A 591 -21.34 -20.73 3.20
C PHE A 591 -20.53 -19.46 2.96
N GLN A 592 -21.11 -18.30 3.21
CA GLN A 592 -20.45 -17.01 3.07
C GLN A 592 -20.09 -16.41 4.42
N TYR A 593 -18.94 -15.74 4.50
CA TYR A 593 -18.46 -15.03 5.68
C TYR A 593 -17.78 -13.70 5.34
N LEU A 594 -17.83 -12.75 6.28
CA LEU A 594 -17.22 -11.43 6.19
C LEU A 594 -15.96 -11.37 7.07
N PRO A 595 -14.74 -11.35 6.51
CA PRO A 595 -13.52 -11.32 7.33
C PRO A 595 -13.28 -9.97 8.02
N ALA A 596 -12.62 -10.01 9.18
CA ALA A 596 -12.18 -8.85 9.94
C ALA A 596 -10.99 -8.13 9.29
N ASN A 597 -9.89 -8.83 9.03
CA ASN A 597 -8.68 -8.23 8.45
C ASN A 597 -8.27 -8.99 7.19
N ASN A 598 -8.10 -10.30 7.35
CA ASN A 598 -7.75 -11.23 6.28
C ASN A 598 -8.80 -12.34 6.21
N PRO A 599 -9.06 -12.93 5.04
CA PRO A 599 -9.83 -14.17 4.94
C PRO A 599 -9.15 -15.30 5.70
N PHE A 600 -9.91 -16.34 6.02
CA PHE A 600 -9.34 -17.53 6.65
C PHE A 600 -8.31 -18.19 5.71
N PRO A 601 -7.15 -18.63 6.24
CA PRO A 601 -6.09 -19.20 5.43
C PRO A 601 -6.49 -20.58 4.88
N ASN A 602 -5.92 -20.93 3.74
CA ASN A 602 -6.23 -22.16 2.98
C ASN A 602 -5.65 -23.44 3.59
N ASN A 603 -4.80 -23.32 4.60
CA ASN A 603 -4.26 -24.46 5.35
C ASN A 603 -5.27 -25.04 6.34
N ILE A 604 -6.41 -24.37 6.56
CA ILE A 604 -7.50 -24.90 7.37
C ILE A 604 -8.27 -25.93 6.52
N SER A 605 -8.00 -27.19 6.80
CA SER A 605 -8.66 -28.34 6.18
C SER A 605 -9.15 -29.30 7.26
N GLY A 606 -10.44 -29.25 7.55
CA GLY A 606 -11.09 -30.16 8.49
C GLY A 606 -11.10 -29.69 9.94
N TYR A 607 -10.92 -28.39 10.21
CA TYR A 607 -10.91 -27.88 11.59
C TYR A 607 -12.32 -27.95 12.18
N PRO A 608 -12.50 -28.55 13.38
CA PRO A 608 -13.81 -28.69 13.98
C PRO A 608 -14.34 -27.37 14.54
N LEU A 609 -15.67 -27.24 14.54
CA LEU A 609 -16.37 -26.15 15.21
C LEU A 609 -16.31 -26.32 16.73
N TYR A 610 -15.97 -25.25 17.45
CA TYR A 610 -16.10 -25.16 18.89
C TYR A 610 -17.04 -24.00 19.24
N VAL A 611 -18.10 -24.29 19.99
CA VAL A 611 -19.09 -23.29 20.42
C VAL A 611 -18.80 -22.92 21.87
N VAL A 612 -18.69 -21.61 22.15
CA VAL A 612 -18.48 -21.13 23.52
C VAL A 612 -19.77 -21.24 24.33
N ASP A 613 -20.91 -20.81 23.76
CA ASP A 613 -22.23 -20.92 24.36
C ASP A 613 -23.25 -21.44 23.33
N HIS A 614 -23.94 -22.53 23.69
CA HIS A 614 -24.99 -23.12 22.86
C HIS A 614 -26.32 -22.33 22.91
N ASN A 615 -26.44 -21.34 23.80
CA ASN A 615 -27.61 -20.48 23.88
C ASN A 615 -27.56 -19.35 22.83
N ILE A 616 -28.33 -19.51 21.75
CA ILE A 616 -28.40 -18.55 20.64
C ILE A 616 -29.00 -17.18 21.00
N THR A 617 -29.53 -17.00 22.21
CA THR A 617 -30.10 -15.73 22.68
C THR A 617 -29.21 -14.99 23.68
N ASN A 618 -28.09 -15.58 24.15
CA ASN A 618 -27.25 -14.94 25.17
C ASN A 618 -26.40 -13.79 24.58
N PRO A 619 -26.67 -12.51 24.91
CA PRO A 619 -25.85 -11.40 24.38
C PRO A 619 -24.45 -11.33 25.01
N ALA A 620 -24.21 -12.00 26.14
CA ALA A 620 -22.96 -11.96 26.89
C ALA A 620 -21.96 -13.10 26.53
N ASP A 621 -22.18 -13.81 25.43
CA ASP A 621 -21.29 -14.90 24.98
C ASP A 621 -19.82 -14.45 24.90
N ALA A 622 -18.91 -15.20 25.52
CA ALA A 622 -17.48 -14.89 25.67
C ALA A 622 -17.14 -13.50 26.24
N CYS A 623 -18.07 -12.78 26.89
CA CYS A 623 -17.78 -11.47 27.46
C CYS A 623 -16.95 -11.51 28.75
N THR A 624 -17.00 -12.64 29.46
CA THR A 624 -16.20 -12.91 30.66
C THR A 624 -15.15 -13.98 30.37
N ALA A 625 -14.20 -14.17 31.29
CA ALA A 625 -13.24 -15.26 31.20
C ALA A 625 -13.96 -16.61 31.06
N LEU A 626 -13.48 -17.45 30.13
CA LEU A 626 -14.00 -18.79 29.95
C LEU A 626 -13.57 -19.70 31.11
N PRO A 627 -14.32 -20.78 31.39
CA PRO A 627 -13.97 -21.77 32.41
C PRO A 627 -12.55 -22.33 32.24
N ALA A 628 -11.87 -22.62 33.35
CA ALA A 628 -10.47 -23.06 33.34
C ALA A 628 -10.26 -24.43 32.67
N ASP A 629 -11.31 -25.24 32.57
CA ASP A 629 -11.38 -26.54 31.89
C ASP A 629 -11.67 -26.43 30.38
N THR A 630 -11.76 -25.21 29.84
CA THR A 630 -11.91 -25.00 28.38
C THR A 630 -10.73 -25.65 27.63
N PRO A 631 -10.99 -26.46 26.59
CA PRO A 631 -9.94 -27.14 25.84
C PRO A 631 -9.06 -26.17 25.04
N ILE A 632 -7.91 -26.64 24.57
CA ILE A 632 -7.07 -25.88 23.65
C ILE A 632 -7.82 -25.62 22.33
N LEU A 633 -7.78 -24.38 21.86
CA LEU A 633 -8.57 -23.88 20.72
C LEU A 633 -7.72 -23.54 19.48
N SER A 634 -6.43 -23.88 19.45
CA SER A 634 -5.51 -23.54 18.35
C SER A 634 -5.88 -24.14 16.99
N GLU A 635 -6.51 -25.31 16.98
CA GLU A 635 -6.92 -26.03 15.76
C GLU A 635 -8.45 -26.14 15.65
N LYS A 636 -9.17 -25.14 16.15
CA LYS A 636 -10.64 -25.11 16.12
C LYS A 636 -11.14 -23.80 15.53
N ILE A 637 -12.29 -23.85 14.86
CA ILE A 637 -13.06 -22.64 14.52
C ILE A 637 -13.95 -22.32 15.71
N VAL A 638 -13.66 -21.23 16.43
CA VAL A 638 -14.41 -20.85 17.62
C VAL A 638 -15.61 -19.98 17.24
N LEU A 639 -16.83 -20.48 17.45
CA LEU A 639 -18.06 -19.74 17.19
C LEU A 639 -18.48 -18.93 18.42
N ILE A 640 -18.67 -17.62 18.23
CA ILE A 640 -19.09 -16.68 19.28
C ILE A 640 -20.23 -15.81 18.77
N ARG A 641 -21.23 -15.55 19.60
CA ARG A 641 -22.33 -14.63 19.27
C ARG A 641 -21.91 -13.17 19.40
N ARG A 642 -22.30 -12.32 18.44
CA ARG A 642 -22.29 -10.86 18.61
C ARG A 642 -23.27 -10.44 19.72
N GLY A 643 -22.91 -9.44 20.53
CA GLY A 643 -23.76 -9.01 21.63
C GLY A 643 -23.21 -7.82 22.42
N SER A 644 -23.37 -7.85 23.75
CA SER A 644 -23.26 -6.66 24.60
C SER A 644 -21.83 -6.12 24.81
N CYS A 645 -20.80 -6.95 24.63
CA CYS A 645 -19.41 -6.54 24.75
C CYS A 645 -18.70 -6.50 23.39
N THR A 646 -17.56 -5.80 23.33
CA THR A 646 -16.80 -5.58 22.09
C THR A 646 -16.25 -6.88 21.48
N PHE A 647 -16.05 -6.90 20.15
CA PHE A 647 -15.40 -8.01 19.45
C PHE A 647 -14.02 -8.34 20.03
N LEU A 648 -13.22 -7.30 20.33
CA LEU A 648 -11.89 -7.46 20.91
C LEU A 648 -11.93 -8.13 22.29
N SER A 649 -12.91 -7.79 23.13
CA SER A 649 -13.08 -8.42 24.45
C SER A 649 -13.40 -9.92 24.32
N LYS A 650 -14.32 -10.28 23.40
CA LYS A 650 -14.68 -11.68 23.12
C LYS A 650 -13.47 -12.49 22.63
N ILE A 651 -12.76 -11.94 21.63
CA ILE A 651 -11.56 -12.55 21.05
C ILE A 651 -10.48 -12.73 22.13
N ALA A 652 -10.21 -11.71 22.95
CA ALA A 652 -9.19 -11.77 24.00
C ALA A 652 -9.46 -12.88 25.03
N ASN A 653 -10.74 -13.20 25.32
CA ASN A 653 -11.08 -14.26 26.26
C ASN A 653 -10.83 -15.66 25.69
N VAL A 654 -11.13 -15.90 24.41
CA VAL A 654 -10.87 -17.21 23.76
C VAL A 654 -9.40 -17.38 23.37
N GLN A 655 -8.68 -16.28 23.09
CA GLN A 655 -7.24 -16.31 22.81
C GLN A 655 -6.40 -16.82 23.98
N LYS A 656 -6.87 -16.67 25.22
CA LYS A 656 -6.20 -17.25 26.41
C LYS A 656 -6.07 -18.78 26.33
N PHE A 657 -6.92 -19.42 25.53
CA PHE A 657 -6.93 -20.86 25.26
C PHE A 657 -6.32 -21.21 23.88
N GLY A 658 -5.63 -20.26 23.25
CA GLY A 658 -4.92 -20.47 21.98
C GLY A 658 -5.76 -20.29 20.73
N ALA A 659 -7.02 -19.79 20.83
CA ALA A 659 -7.87 -19.56 19.66
C ALA A 659 -7.23 -18.59 18.66
N GLN A 660 -7.02 -19.04 17.42
CA GLN A 660 -6.53 -18.23 16.30
C GLN A 660 -7.59 -17.94 15.24
N TYR A 661 -8.62 -18.79 15.17
CA TYR A 661 -9.67 -18.76 14.16
C TYR A 661 -11.04 -18.60 14.80
N ILE A 662 -11.61 -17.41 14.70
CA ILE A 662 -12.86 -17.05 15.39
C ILE A 662 -13.94 -16.70 14.36
N MET A 663 -15.06 -17.42 14.43
CA MET A 663 -16.25 -17.11 13.67
C MET A 663 -17.26 -16.41 14.59
N ILE A 664 -17.69 -15.22 14.21
CA ILE A 664 -18.68 -14.44 14.97
C ILE A 664 -20.01 -14.54 14.22
N TYR A 665 -21.07 -15.06 14.83
CA TYR A 665 -22.38 -14.99 14.19
C TYR A 665 -23.14 -13.76 14.66
N ASN A 666 -23.78 -13.12 13.71
CA ASN A 666 -24.43 -11.84 13.90
C ASN A 666 -25.70 -11.96 14.78
N ASN A 667 -26.15 -10.85 15.35
CA ASN A 667 -27.38 -10.75 16.14
C ASN A 667 -28.37 -9.71 15.59
N GLU A 668 -27.95 -8.90 14.62
CA GLU A 668 -28.70 -7.76 14.04
C GLU A 668 -28.36 -7.61 12.57
N ASN A 669 -29.33 -7.35 11.69
CA ASN A 669 -29.02 -7.02 10.29
C ASN A 669 -28.76 -5.51 10.10
N PRO A 670 -27.81 -5.11 9.25
CA PRO A 670 -26.92 -5.94 8.42
C PRO A 670 -25.69 -6.48 9.18
N MET A 671 -24.95 -7.40 8.56
CA MET A 671 -23.62 -7.82 9.05
C MET A 671 -22.66 -6.65 9.10
N VAL A 672 -21.77 -6.66 10.10
CA VAL A 672 -20.75 -5.65 10.30
C VAL A 672 -19.38 -6.31 10.34
N LYS A 673 -18.38 -5.65 9.75
CA LYS A 673 -17.00 -6.12 9.76
C LYS A 673 -16.49 -6.19 11.21
N PRO A 674 -16.12 -7.37 11.74
CA PRO A 674 -15.65 -7.48 13.12
C PRO A 674 -14.25 -6.87 13.27
N GLN A 675 -13.94 -6.33 14.45
CA GLN A 675 -12.58 -5.90 14.80
C GLN A 675 -11.76 -7.12 15.26
N SER A 676 -10.50 -7.23 14.83
CA SER A 676 -9.59 -8.31 15.23
C SER A 676 -8.17 -7.81 15.48
N PRO A 677 -7.46 -8.31 16.51
CA PRO A 677 -6.02 -8.08 16.69
C PRO A 677 -5.19 -8.63 15.52
N SER A 678 -3.96 -8.13 15.37
CA SER A 678 -3.00 -8.70 14.41
C SER A 678 -2.67 -10.16 14.77
N GLY A 679 -2.53 -11.02 13.76
CA GLY A 679 -2.26 -12.45 13.94
C GLY A 679 -3.48 -13.32 14.30
N VAL A 680 -4.69 -12.73 14.37
CA VAL A 680 -5.94 -13.45 14.65
C VAL A 680 -6.89 -13.32 13.47
N PHE A 681 -7.37 -14.45 12.97
CA PHE A 681 -8.37 -14.49 11.91
C PHE A 681 -9.75 -14.52 12.55
N ALA A 682 -10.48 -13.42 12.41
CA ALA A 682 -11.87 -13.33 12.80
C ALA A 682 -12.74 -13.07 11.57
N ALA A 683 -13.95 -13.61 11.55
CA ALA A 683 -14.93 -13.32 10.51
C ALA A 683 -16.34 -13.28 11.08
N MET A 684 -17.29 -12.76 10.31
CA MET A 684 -18.71 -12.74 10.64
C MET A 684 -19.54 -13.58 9.68
N VAL A 685 -20.53 -14.31 10.20
CA VAL A 685 -21.60 -14.97 9.42
C VAL A 685 -22.97 -14.46 9.88
N SER A 686 -24.02 -14.78 9.11
CA SER A 686 -25.38 -14.40 9.46
C SER A 686 -25.85 -15.05 10.78
N ALA A 687 -26.90 -14.49 11.37
CA ALA A 687 -27.50 -15.04 12.58
C ALA A 687 -28.06 -16.44 12.33
N GLU A 688 -28.65 -16.65 11.15
CA GLU A 688 -29.24 -17.91 10.71
C GLU A 688 -28.19 -19.00 10.54
N GLN A 689 -27.03 -18.65 9.95
CA GLN A 689 -25.93 -19.60 9.73
C GLN A 689 -25.33 -20.07 11.08
N GLY A 690 -25.12 -19.14 12.01
CA GLY A 690 -24.62 -19.47 13.36
C GLY A 690 -25.61 -20.35 14.13
N ALA A 691 -26.90 -19.99 14.11
CA ALA A 691 -27.94 -20.77 14.77
C ALA A 691 -28.08 -22.18 14.17
N TYR A 692 -27.96 -22.31 12.84
CA TYR A 692 -27.96 -23.59 12.14
C TYR A 692 -26.81 -24.51 12.60
N TRP A 693 -25.58 -23.99 12.69
CA TRP A 693 -24.46 -24.82 13.18
C TRP A 693 -24.62 -25.24 14.64
N ILE A 694 -25.14 -24.36 15.49
CA ILE A 694 -25.40 -24.68 16.90
C ILE A 694 -26.47 -25.79 17.01
N SER A 695 -27.54 -25.75 16.20
CA SER A 695 -28.58 -26.78 16.24
C SER A 695 -28.05 -28.15 15.82
N ARG A 696 -27.12 -28.21 14.85
CA ARG A 696 -26.49 -29.46 14.40
C ARG A 696 -25.53 -30.04 15.44
N LEU A 697 -24.80 -29.19 16.16
CA LEU A 697 -23.96 -29.65 17.28
C LEU A 697 -24.80 -30.22 18.44
N GLN A 698 -25.99 -29.67 18.70
CA GLN A 698 -26.92 -30.22 19.70
C GLN A 698 -27.46 -31.60 19.32
N GLU A 699 -27.50 -31.92 18.02
CA GLU A 699 -27.80 -33.27 17.49
C GLU A 699 -26.58 -34.22 17.58
N SER A 700 -25.50 -33.83 18.27
CA SER A 700 -24.23 -34.58 18.36
C SER A 700 -23.53 -34.80 17.01
N LEU A 701 -23.78 -33.93 16.03
CA LEU A 701 -23.11 -33.95 14.73
C LEU A 701 -21.82 -33.14 14.79
N VAL A 702 -20.78 -33.61 14.10
CA VAL A 702 -19.48 -32.93 13.99
C VAL A 702 -19.46 -32.04 12.75
N ILE A 703 -19.10 -30.78 12.93
CA ILE A 703 -18.95 -29.80 11.84
C ILE A 703 -17.48 -29.50 11.64
N ASN A 704 -16.97 -29.74 10.43
CA ASN A 704 -15.59 -29.46 10.05
C ASN A 704 -15.54 -28.42 8.93
N PHE A 705 -14.61 -27.48 9.01
CA PHE A 705 -14.45 -26.37 8.08
C PHE A 705 -13.27 -26.53 7.14
N TYR A 706 -13.45 -26.03 5.92
CA TYR A 706 -12.46 -26.03 4.85
C TYR A 706 -12.52 -24.66 4.17
N PHE A 707 -11.36 -24.05 3.94
CA PHE A 707 -11.27 -22.75 3.29
C PHE A 707 -10.39 -22.82 2.05
N SER A 708 -10.80 -22.12 0.99
CA SER A 708 -10.08 -22.01 -0.27
C SER A 708 -9.85 -20.52 -0.59
N PRO A 709 -8.68 -20.14 -1.14
CA PRO A 709 -8.33 -18.73 -1.32
C PRO A 709 -9.08 -18.03 -2.46
N LYS A 710 -9.93 -18.74 -3.22
CA LYS A 710 -10.45 -18.27 -4.51
C LYS A 710 -11.97 -18.15 -4.66
N SER A 711 -12.75 -18.36 -3.61
CA SER A 711 -14.21 -18.26 -3.73
C SER A 711 -14.70 -16.96 -3.10
N ILE A 712 -14.76 -15.90 -3.90
CA ILE A 712 -15.36 -14.62 -3.50
C ILE A 712 -16.67 -14.50 -4.26
N THR A 713 -17.78 -14.47 -3.52
CA THR A 713 -19.08 -14.77 -4.15
C THR A 713 -20.00 -13.55 -4.24
N THR A 714 -19.92 -12.58 -3.32
CA THR A 714 -20.92 -11.49 -3.26
C THR A 714 -20.41 -10.22 -2.56
N THR A 715 -20.79 -9.05 -3.07
CA THR A 715 -20.72 -7.79 -2.32
C THR A 715 -22.03 -7.56 -1.58
N ILE A 716 -22.00 -7.51 -0.25
CA ILE A 716 -23.16 -7.03 0.52
C ILE A 716 -23.02 -5.53 0.71
N SER A 717 -24.07 -4.80 0.39
CA SER A 717 -24.15 -3.36 0.60
C SER A 717 -25.04 -3.08 1.80
N SER A 718 -24.50 -2.38 2.79
CA SER A 718 -25.28 -1.90 3.93
C SER A 718 -25.29 -0.37 3.99
N PRO A 719 -26.36 0.26 4.51
CA PRO A 719 -26.35 1.68 4.86
C PRO A 719 -25.17 2.03 5.75
N ASN A 720 -24.43 3.06 5.37
CA ASN A 720 -23.44 3.66 6.24
C ASN A 720 -24.12 4.64 7.20
N ASN A 721 -24.71 4.10 8.27
CA ASN A 721 -25.42 4.90 9.27
C ASN A 721 -24.48 5.64 10.25
N ILE A 722 -23.16 5.47 10.11
CA ILE A 722 -22.18 6.08 11.01
C ILE A 722 -21.64 7.38 10.41
N THR A 723 -21.13 7.32 9.17
CA THR A 723 -20.47 8.45 8.50
C THR A 723 -21.01 8.73 7.10
N GLY A 724 -22.00 7.99 6.62
CA GLY A 724 -22.49 8.09 5.26
C GLY A 724 -22.95 9.51 4.91
N GLY A 725 -22.41 10.07 3.82
CA GLY A 725 -22.71 11.43 3.38
C GLY A 725 -22.04 12.54 4.19
N THR A 726 -21.22 12.20 5.19
CA THR A 726 -20.42 13.16 5.96
C THR A 726 -18.99 13.24 5.43
N MET A 727 -18.29 14.33 5.73
CA MET A 727 -16.86 14.47 5.42
C MET A 727 -16.06 13.34 6.08
N SER A 728 -15.22 12.67 5.29
CA SER A 728 -14.30 11.65 5.81
C SER A 728 -13.35 12.30 6.82
N ILE A 729 -13.21 11.70 8.00
CA ILE A 729 -12.41 12.27 9.10
C ILE A 729 -10.93 12.50 8.71
N PHE A 730 -10.40 11.67 7.80
CA PHE A 730 -9.04 11.79 7.32
C PHE A 730 -8.86 12.90 6.27
N SER A 731 -9.92 13.45 5.68
CA SER A 731 -9.78 14.47 4.61
C SER A 731 -9.05 15.70 5.14
N SER A 732 -7.94 16.09 4.53
CA SER A 732 -7.15 17.27 4.93
C SER A 732 -7.99 18.56 4.89
N TRP A 733 -7.71 19.48 5.82
CA TRP A 733 -8.49 20.70 6.04
C TRP A 733 -7.74 21.97 5.58
N SER A 734 -8.53 22.96 5.16
CA SER A 734 -8.11 24.34 4.86
C SER A 734 -7.53 25.07 6.07
N PRO A 735 -6.86 26.21 5.88
CA PRO A 735 -6.40 26.76 4.61
C PRO A 735 -4.98 26.28 4.26
N THR A 736 -4.43 26.76 3.14
CA THR A 736 -3.00 26.69 2.87
C THR A 736 -2.20 27.53 3.88
N ASN A 737 -0.87 27.45 3.85
CA ASN A 737 0.00 28.28 4.71
C ASN A 737 -0.14 29.78 4.42
N GLU A 738 -0.65 30.10 3.23
CA GLU A 738 -0.91 31.46 2.73
C GLU A 738 -2.37 31.88 2.89
N LEU A 739 -3.17 31.14 3.68
CA LEU A 739 -4.59 31.41 3.94
C LEU A 739 -5.50 31.29 2.70
N ILE A 740 -5.06 30.60 1.66
CA ILE A 740 -5.90 30.26 0.50
C ILE A 740 -6.81 29.08 0.89
N ILE A 741 -8.08 29.15 0.50
CA ILE A 741 -9.08 28.13 0.83
C ILE A 741 -8.92 26.93 -0.11
N LYS A 742 -8.63 25.75 0.46
CA LYS A 742 -8.58 24.42 -0.18
C LYS A 742 -9.06 23.35 0.82
N PRO A 743 -9.73 22.26 0.43
CA PRO A 743 -10.22 21.96 -0.92
C PRO A 743 -11.45 22.80 -1.30
N GLU A 744 -11.67 23.01 -2.60
CA GLU A 744 -12.85 23.72 -3.11
C GLU A 744 -14.11 22.88 -3.12
N VAL A 745 -13.94 21.57 -3.37
CA VAL A 745 -15.04 20.64 -3.55
C VAL A 745 -14.69 19.31 -2.90
N SER A 746 -15.71 18.58 -2.48
CA SER A 746 -15.57 17.23 -1.97
C SER A 746 -16.41 16.26 -2.79
N ALA A 747 -15.95 15.02 -2.88
CA ALA A 747 -16.62 13.96 -3.61
C ALA A 747 -16.58 12.63 -2.84
N PRO A 748 -17.37 11.62 -3.25
CA PRO A 748 -17.28 10.29 -2.65
C PRO A 748 -15.84 9.75 -2.72
N GLY A 749 -15.23 9.54 -1.55
CA GLY A 749 -13.86 9.06 -1.41
C GLY A 749 -13.67 8.05 -0.27
N GLY A 750 -14.65 7.90 0.63
CA GLY A 750 -14.64 6.85 1.67
C GLY A 750 -15.45 5.63 1.27
N ASN A 751 -14.89 4.43 1.49
CA ASN A 751 -15.48 3.12 1.22
C ASN A 751 -15.86 2.91 -0.26
N ILE A 752 -14.95 3.22 -1.17
CA ILE A 752 -15.18 3.16 -2.61
C ILE A 752 -14.72 1.82 -3.18
N LEU A 753 -15.67 1.06 -3.75
CA LEU A 753 -15.39 -0.13 -4.55
C LEU A 753 -14.89 0.31 -5.94
N SER A 754 -13.74 -0.21 -6.36
CA SER A 754 -13.20 -0.02 -7.71
C SER A 754 -12.31 -1.19 -8.12
N THR A 755 -11.74 -1.14 -9.32
CA THR A 755 -10.80 -2.13 -9.86
C THR A 755 -9.50 -2.20 -9.05
N TYR A 756 -8.79 -3.29 -9.17
CA TYR A 756 -7.51 -3.57 -8.53
C TYR A 756 -6.75 -4.57 -9.41
N PRO A 757 -5.42 -4.74 -9.28
CA PRO A 757 -4.69 -5.67 -10.14
C PRO A 757 -5.23 -7.09 -10.02
N LEU A 758 -5.33 -7.78 -11.16
CA LEU A 758 -5.94 -9.12 -11.24
C LEU A 758 -5.22 -10.13 -10.36
N HIS A 759 -3.89 -10.08 -10.34
CA HIS A 759 -3.06 -10.96 -9.53
C HIS A 759 -3.21 -10.73 -8.02
N LEU A 760 -3.77 -9.59 -7.60
CA LEU A 760 -4.08 -9.29 -6.21
C LEU A 760 -5.55 -9.56 -5.86
N GLY A 761 -6.39 -9.77 -6.87
CA GLY A 761 -7.78 -10.18 -6.73
C GLY A 761 -8.73 -9.48 -7.72
N GLY A 762 -8.40 -8.32 -8.28
CA GLY A 762 -9.19 -7.67 -9.36
C GLY A 762 -10.03 -6.46 -8.95
N TYR A 763 -10.53 -6.39 -7.72
CA TYR A 763 -11.34 -5.27 -7.22
C TYR A 763 -11.05 -5.04 -5.75
N ALA A 764 -11.14 -3.81 -5.26
CA ALA A 764 -10.93 -3.52 -3.85
C ALA A 764 -11.80 -2.37 -3.36
N ILE A 765 -12.02 -2.32 -2.04
CA ILE A 765 -12.67 -1.19 -1.37
C ILE A 765 -11.59 -0.37 -0.68
N LEU A 766 -11.40 0.87 -1.10
CA LEU A 766 -10.42 1.80 -0.53
C LEU A 766 -11.09 3.09 -0.07
N SER A 767 -10.44 3.79 0.85
CA SER A 767 -10.85 5.09 1.36
C SER A 767 -9.70 6.08 1.24
N GLY A 768 -9.99 7.29 0.76
CA GLY A 768 -9.00 8.36 0.64
C GLY A 768 -9.50 9.51 -0.23
N THR A 769 -8.92 10.69 -0.06
CA THR A 769 -9.06 11.78 -1.04
C THR A 769 -8.54 11.38 -2.42
N SER A 770 -7.65 10.38 -2.46
CA SER A 770 -7.22 9.67 -3.68
C SER A 770 -8.35 9.01 -4.48
N MET A 771 -9.46 8.65 -3.85
CA MET A 771 -10.63 8.09 -4.55
C MET A 771 -11.59 9.21 -5.00
N ALA A 772 -11.62 10.33 -4.27
CA ALA A 772 -12.45 11.48 -4.59
C ALA A 772 -11.93 12.29 -5.79
N ALA A 773 -10.61 12.46 -5.91
CA ALA A 773 -9.98 13.19 -7.02
C ALA A 773 -10.34 12.65 -8.42
N PRO A 774 -10.14 11.35 -8.72
CA PRO A 774 -10.54 10.78 -10.03
C PRO A 774 -12.05 10.80 -10.25
N TYR A 775 -12.87 10.78 -9.18
CA TYR A 775 -14.32 10.93 -9.32
C TYR A 775 -14.66 12.29 -9.95
N ILE A 776 -14.07 13.38 -9.44
CA ILE A 776 -14.28 14.72 -10.00
C ILE A 776 -13.67 14.86 -11.40
N ALA A 777 -12.52 14.23 -11.67
CA ALA A 777 -11.96 14.17 -13.02
C ALA A 777 -12.98 13.58 -14.02
N GLY A 778 -13.66 12.50 -13.63
CA GLY A 778 -14.76 11.92 -14.39
C GLY A 778 -15.95 12.87 -14.55
N VAL A 779 -16.35 13.59 -13.50
CA VAL A 779 -17.45 14.58 -13.57
C VAL A 779 -17.12 15.71 -14.55
N ILE A 780 -15.87 16.21 -14.54
CA ILE A 780 -15.40 17.21 -15.50
C ILE A 780 -15.45 16.64 -16.92
N ALA A 781 -15.16 15.34 -17.11
CA ALA A 781 -15.27 14.70 -18.42
C ALA A 781 -16.73 14.62 -18.89
N LEU A 782 -17.67 14.28 -18.02
CA LEU A 782 -19.10 14.31 -18.34
C LEU A 782 -19.57 15.72 -18.72
N TYR A 783 -19.09 16.72 -17.99
CA TYR A 783 -19.37 18.13 -18.30
C TYR A 783 -18.81 18.56 -19.67
N LYS A 784 -17.57 18.17 -19.99
CA LYS A 784 -16.97 18.44 -21.30
C LYS A 784 -17.69 17.70 -22.43
N ASN A 785 -18.18 16.48 -22.19
CA ASN A 785 -18.95 15.70 -23.16
C ASN A 785 -20.36 16.28 -23.41
N ALA A 786 -20.94 16.98 -22.43
CA ALA A 786 -22.23 17.65 -22.56
C ALA A 786 -22.18 19.02 -23.26
N LYS A 787 -20.99 19.60 -23.39
CA LYS A 787 -20.73 20.86 -24.12
C LYS A 787 -20.37 20.57 -25.56
#